data_AF-A0A5C3EWI7-F1
#
_entry.id   AF-A0A5C3EWI7-F1
#
_cell.length_a   1.000
_cell.length_b   1.000
_cell.length_c   1.000
_cell.angle_alpha   90.00
_cell.angle_beta   90.00
_cell.angle_gamma   90.00
#
_symmetry.space_group_name_H-M   'P 1'
#
loop_
_entity.id
_entity.type
_entity.pdbx_description
1 polymer ?
#
loop_
_entity_poly.entity_id
_entity_poly.type
_entity_poly.pdbx_seq_one_letter_code
_entity_poly.pdbx_strand_id
1 'polypeptide(L)'
;MSSITQQTYASRAARQPNAAARQLLECIERKQSNLCVSVDVTNKRDLLDVCDAVGPDVCLIKTHIDIVSDFDMDLVEQLTALSKKHDFLIFEDRKFADIGNTVSLQYSSGVHRIASWSHITNAHLVPGPGIITGLASVGQPLGRGCLLLAEMSSAGALTKGSYTQACVEAAKNDTTGFVCGFIAMSRVDEADGQPNTAKDLVILTPGVGLDVKGDAMGQQYRTPDQVIRESGCDVIIVGRGVYGSLMTPEGKQDKQAAIAKVREQGRRYKQAGWNAYLARLPGSLSSSSTVREAMAGKRKDVEGQRDAPRRSVRRKLFAPEPPATVDGPSQGDLSQDQALAAQLAAEDGARYSLRRRTTLDAGPSRRAATRSTAAAVEAASPASSDSGSEDDYVDPAATTAPLSSPRCKSRSPTKSAPPSKGTASPSKGKSRAASTASTASPSKGKAKATPTASPFDISPRKKAKPIKIDLSDSEAHPAPPRWQETYALLAKQRSRIVAPVDTMGCEENGREDRRADTWRERESDEDEAKRKRLATLVSLMLSSQTKDPVTAEAVYNLQRTLPGGLTLSSLLAASDETISGCIAKVGFWRRKTGYLKSAARILTDDFGGDVPTDIDQLLTLPGVGPKMAFLALSSMGIQIGIGVDTHVHRLTNRLGWHKTSTPEQTRLNLQSWLPKELHPKINKLLVGFGQVICVPVGPRCDLCNVGKAGLCPSYRPVDAKSALKRVKVDLLASDDESTQRGEGDDNWALPASLAVKGEDVETEAEAKVKVELEPNGADVFHGIGTAAAAAALKTEPEQPQPDEVKLEQDEVERALEW
;
A
#
# COMPACT_ATOMS: atom_id res chain seq x y z
N MET A 1 -15.17 -5.48 40.94
CA MET A 1 -13.79 -5.96 40.66
C MET A 1 -12.92 -4.74 40.42
N SER A 2 -11.60 -4.82 40.62
CA SER A 2 -10.68 -3.76 40.17
C SER A 2 -10.65 -3.68 38.64
N SER A 3 -10.34 -2.52 38.09
CA SER A 3 -10.16 -2.37 36.64
C SER A 3 -9.01 -3.26 36.14
N ILE A 4 -9.10 -3.72 34.91
CA ILE A 4 -7.99 -4.36 34.18
C ILE A 4 -6.74 -3.46 34.16
N THR A 5 -6.87 -2.13 34.16
CA THR A 5 -5.71 -1.20 34.17
C THR A 5 -4.92 -1.18 35.46
N GLN A 6 -5.52 -1.60 36.57
CA GLN A 6 -4.91 -1.74 37.90
C GLN A 6 -4.26 -3.12 38.12
N GLN A 7 -4.37 -4.02 37.15
CA GLN A 7 -3.82 -5.38 37.21
C GLN A 7 -2.48 -5.41 36.46
N THR A 8 -1.52 -6.22 36.95
CA THR A 8 -0.17 -6.28 36.36
C THR A 8 -0.19 -6.82 34.94
N TYR A 9 0.79 -6.44 34.12
CA TYR A 9 0.91 -6.95 32.75
C TYR A 9 1.03 -8.49 32.73
N ALA A 10 1.73 -9.11 33.69
CA ALA A 10 1.72 -10.56 33.93
C ALA A 10 0.30 -11.14 34.14
N SER A 11 -0.48 -10.53 35.04
CA SER A 11 -1.84 -10.98 35.37
C SER A 11 -2.80 -10.84 34.19
N ARG A 12 -2.56 -9.83 33.34
CA ARG A 12 -3.29 -9.57 32.09
C ARG A 12 -2.93 -10.56 30.99
N ALA A 13 -1.63 -10.78 30.75
CA ALA A 13 -1.12 -11.73 29.77
C ALA A 13 -1.76 -13.13 29.93
N ALA A 14 -1.84 -13.62 31.16
CA ALA A 14 -2.44 -14.93 31.49
C ALA A 14 -3.92 -15.08 31.08
N ARG A 15 -4.64 -13.98 30.80
CA ARG A 15 -6.05 -13.96 30.38
C ARG A 15 -6.30 -13.34 29.00
N GLN A 16 -5.27 -12.80 28.36
CA GLN A 16 -5.38 -12.15 27.05
C GLN A 16 -5.58 -13.22 25.95
N PRO A 17 -6.71 -13.24 25.20
CA PRO A 17 -6.94 -14.23 24.15
C PRO A 17 -6.10 -14.00 22.89
N ASN A 18 -5.84 -12.75 22.49
CA ASN A 18 -5.07 -12.44 21.29
C ASN A 18 -3.58 -12.76 21.48
N ALA A 19 -3.00 -13.55 20.58
CA ALA A 19 -1.63 -14.05 20.73
C ALA A 19 -0.57 -12.92 20.68
N ALA A 20 -0.69 -11.96 19.76
CA ALA A 20 0.23 -10.82 19.68
C ALA A 20 0.13 -9.90 20.91
N ALA A 21 -1.07 -9.61 21.42
CA ALA A 21 -1.22 -8.81 22.64
C ALA A 21 -0.75 -9.56 23.89
N ARG A 22 -0.89 -10.90 23.96
CA ARG A 22 -0.31 -11.71 25.03
C ARG A 22 1.22 -11.60 25.02
N GLN A 23 1.84 -11.84 23.86
CA GLN A 23 3.29 -11.70 23.67
C GLN A 23 3.78 -10.29 24.03
N LEU A 24 3.03 -9.24 23.68
CA LEU A 24 3.33 -7.85 24.07
C LEU A 24 3.33 -7.68 25.61
N LEU A 25 2.27 -8.13 26.28
CA LEU A 25 2.14 -8.01 27.75
C LEU A 25 3.22 -8.80 28.50
N GLU A 26 3.56 -10.00 28.03
CA GLU A 26 4.66 -10.79 28.58
C GLU A 26 6.03 -10.11 28.35
N CYS A 27 6.27 -9.57 27.16
CA CYS A 27 7.49 -8.85 26.80
C CYS A 27 7.67 -7.58 27.66
N ILE A 28 6.58 -6.83 27.87
CA ILE A 28 6.55 -5.65 28.75
C ILE A 28 6.98 -6.02 30.17
N GLU A 29 6.42 -7.09 30.74
CA GLU A 29 6.75 -7.56 32.09
C GLU A 29 8.20 -8.09 32.17
N ARG A 30 8.60 -8.99 31.25
CA ARG A 30 9.96 -9.59 31.21
C ARG A 30 11.06 -8.52 31.17
N LYS A 31 10.87 -7.48 30.36
CA LYS A 31 11.89 -6.45 30.10
C LYS A 31 11.73 -5.19 30.93
N GLN A 32 10.69 -5.13 31.77
CA GLN A 32 10.30 -3.94 32.53
C GLN A 32 10.26 -2.68 31.64
N SER A 33 9.56 -2.79 30.52
CA SER A 33 9.47 -1.73 29.51
C SER A 33 8.11 -1.69 28.84
N ASN A 34 7.42 -0.57 28.99
CA ASN A 34 6.24 -0.21 28.22
C ASN A 34 6.57 0.85 27.13
N LEU A 35 7.81 0.87 26.66
CA LEU A 35 8.27 1.75 25.58
C LEU A 35 8.12 1.07 24.20
N CYS A 36 7.45 1.79 23.30
CA CYS A 36 7.47 1.58 21.87
C CYS A 36 8.24 2.71 21.17
N VAL A 37 9.13 2.37 20.22
CA VAL A 37 9.88 3.36 19.43
C VAL A 37 9.38 3.40 17.99
N SER A 38 9.08 4.61 17.51
CA SER A 38 8.57 4.92 16.16
C SER A 38 9.72 5.22 15.21
N VAL A 39 10.28 4.19 14.57
CA VAL A 39 11.50 4.31 13.74
C VAL A 39 11.12 4.79 12.34
N ASP A 40 10.93 6.10 12.22
CA ASP A 40 10.43 6.78 11.01
C ASP A 40 11.61 7.32 10.18
N VAL A 41 12.40 6.42 9.59
CA VAL A 41 13.58 6.73 8.74
C VAL A 41 13.44 6.14 7.35
N THR A 42 14.10 6.74 6.35
CA THR A 42 13.84 6.45 4.92
C THR A 42 14.81 5.46 4.27
N ASN A 43 15.76 4.88 5.03
CA ASN A 43 16.66 3.83 4.54
C ASN A 43 16.73 2.62 5.48
N LYS A 44 16.99 1.45 4.90
CA LYS A 44 17.09 0.13 5.53
C LYS A 44 18.15 0.07 6.62
N ARG A 45 19.31 0.70 6.40
CA ARG A 45 20.46 0.62 7.31
C ARG A 45 20.21 1.36 8.63
N ASP A 46 19.72 2.60 8.55
CA ASP A 46 19.39 3.41 9.73
C ASP A 46 18.23 2.81 10.52
N LEU A 47 17.26 2.19 9.85
CA LEU A 47 16.17 1.46 10.51
C LEU A 47 16.75 0.32 11.35
N LEU A 48 17.58 -0.54 10.76
CA LEU A 48 18.20 -1.67 11.45
C LEU A 48 19.17 -1.23 12.56
N ASP A 49 19.97 -0.18 12.34
CA ASP A 49 20.88 0.38 13.35
C ASP A 49 20.12 0.95 14.56
N VAL A 50 19.02 1.67 14.35
CA VAL A 50 18.15 2.13 15.45
C VAL A 50 17.49 0.95 16.16
N CYS A 51 17.00 -0.04 15.43
CA CYS A 51 16.36 -1.23 16.00
C CYS A 51 17.31 -2.08 16.86
N ASP A 52 18.57 -2.25 16.44
CA ASP A 52 19.57 -2.95 17.26
C ASP A 52 20.00 -2.10 18.48
N ALA A 53 20.01 -0.77 18.34
CA ALA A 53 20.33 0.15 19.42
C ALA A 53 19.25 0.17 20.52
N VAL A 54 17.97 0.30 20.18
CA VAL A 54 16.87 0.38 21.16
C VAL A 54 16.34 -1.00 21.59
N GLY A 55 16.65 -2.06 20.85
CA GLY A 55 16.12 -3.41 21.03
C GLY A 55 16.03 -3.90 22.48
N PRO A 56 17.09 -3.80 23.32
CA PRO A 56 17.05 -4.25 24.71
C PRO A 56 16.03 -3.51 25.60
N ASP A 57 15.63 -2.30 25.22
CA ASP A 57 14.85 -1.38 26.06
C ASP A 57 13.41 -1.13 25.58
N VAL A 58 12.99 -1.73 24.46
CA VAL A 58 11.62 -1.60 23.91
C VAL A 58 10.84 -2.91 24.04
N CYS A 59 9.52 -2.83 24.25
CA CYS A 59 8.64 -3.99 24.08
C CYS A 59 8.15 -4.14 22.63
N LEU A 60 8.15 -3.02 21.88
CA LEU A 60 7.56 -2.92 20.56
C LEU A 60 8.39 -1.95 19.71
N ILE A 61 8.71 -2.32 18.48
CA ILE A 61 9.21 -1.37 17.47
C ILE A 61 8.08 -1.10 16.48
N LYS A 62 7.82 0.19 16.27
CA LYS A 62 6.84 0.65 15.30
C LYS A 62 7.53 1.16 14.04
N THR A 63 7.16 0.61 12.90
CA THR A 63 7.68 0.97 11.57
C THR A 63 6.64 1.74 10.75
N HIS A 64 7.13 2.47 9.74
CA HIS A 64 6.37 2.84 8.55
C HIS A 64 7.16 2.28 7.37
N ILE A 65 6.83 1.09 6.89
CA ILE A 65 7.66 0.40 5.89
C ILE A 65 7.54 1.05 4.49
N ASP A 66 6.48 1.83 4.26
CA ASP A 66 6.18 2.52 3.01
C ASP A 66 6.95 3.84 2.79
N ILE A 67 7.74 4.28 3.77
CA ILE A 67 8.71 5.39 3.60
C ILE A 67 10.17 4.93 3.39
N VAL A 68 10.43 3.62 3.46
CA VAL A 68 11.77 3.04 3.27
C VAL A 68 12.06 2.89 1.78
N SER A 69 12.95 3.74 1.26
CA SER A 69 13.20 3.86 -0.19
C SER A 69 13.92 2.65 -0.82
N ASP A 70 14.64 1.90 -0.01
CA ASP A 70 15.44 0.70 -0.32
C ASP A 70 14.82 -0.57 0.28
N PHE A 71 13.48 -0.62 0.34
CA PHE A 71 12.75 -1.78 0.86
C PHE A 71 12.96 -3.05 0.01
N ASP A 72 13.32 -4.13 0.67
CA ASP A 72 13.26 -5.50 0.18
C ASP A 72 12.81 -6.46 1.30
N MET A 73 12.70 -7.76 0.99
CA MET A 73 12.36 -8.77 2.00
C MET A 73 13.53 -9.12 2.94
N ASP A 74 14.77 -8.81 2.58
CA ASP A 74 15.92 -9.03 3.47
C ASP A 74 15.91 -8.04 4.67
N LEU A 75 15.42 -6.81 4.48
CA LEU A 75 15.09 -5.92 5.59
C LEU A 75 14.08 -6.57 6.56
N VAL A 76 13.07 -7.26 6.04
CA VAL A 76 12.09 -7.98 6.86
C VAL A 76 12.73 -9.14 7.62
N GLU A 77 13.63 -9.90 6.98
CA GLU A 77 14.36 -11.00 7.60
C GLU A 77 15.32 -10.51 8.70
N GLN A 78 16.10 -9.46 8.43
CA GLN A 78 16.99 -8.83 9.41
C GLN A 78 16.22 -8.19 10.58
N LEU A 79 15.13 -7.46 10.32
CA LEU A 79 14.28 -6.90 11.38
C LEU A 79 13.63 -7.99 12.24
N THR A 80 13.22 -9.10 11.63
CA THR A 80 12.69 -10.27 12.34
C THR A 80 13.78 -10.98 13.15
N ALA A 81 15.03 -10.99 12.69
CA ALA A 81 16.17 -11.48 13.46
C ALA A 81 16.46 -10.59 14.67
N LEU A 82 16.42 -9.25 14.53
CA LEU A 82 16.57 -8.30 15.65
C LEU A 82 15.43 -8.44 16.68
N SER A 83 14.18 -8.59 16.22
CA SER A 83 12.99 -8.83 17.06
C SER A 83 13.15 -10.08 17.94
N LYS A 84 13.73 -11.16 17.38
CA LYS A 84 14.06 -12.39 18.14
C LYS A 84 15.28 -12.23 19.05
N LYS A 85 16.35 -11.58 18.56
CA LYS A 85 17.60 -11.33 19.30
C LYS A 85 17.36 -10.56 20.61
N HIS A 86 16.45 -9.59 20.57
CA HIS A 86 16.24 -8.62 21.65
C HIS A 86 14.91 -8.79 22.39
N ASP A 87 14.07 -9.78 22.06
CA ASP A 87 12.70 -9.95 22.57
C ASP A 87 11.87 -8.65 22.45
N PHE A 88 11.54 -8.23 21.23
CA PHE A 88 10.56 -7.17 20.97
C PHE A 88 9.61 -7.54 19.83
N LEU A 89 8.38 -7.05 19.88
CA LEU A 89 7.39 -7.23 18.82
C LEU A 89 7.52 -6.15 17.74
N ILE A 90 6.97 -6.42 16.55
CA ILE A 90 6.96 -5.46 15.42
C ILE A 90 5.53 -4.98 15.15
N PHE A 91 5.35 -3.66 15.01
CA PHE A 91 4.09 -2.99 14.69
C PHE A 91 4.24 -2.08 13.46
N GLU A 92 3.70 -2.52 12.33
CA GLU A 92 3.62 -1.69 11.13
C GLU A 92 2.43 -0.71 11.21
N ASP A 93 2.73 0.58 11.22
CA ASP A 93 1.80 1.70 11.48
C ASP A 93 1.04 2.15 10.22
N ARG A 94 0.57 1.17 9.46
CA ARG A 94 0.05 1.38 8.10
C ARG A 94 -1.29 2.13 8.05
N LYS A 95 -2.02 2.24 9.18
CA LYS A 95 -3.30 2.95 9.33
C LYS A 95 -4.29 2.60 8.22
N PHE A 96 -4.63 1.30 8.12
CA PHE A 96 -5.58 0.82 7.10
C PHE A 96 -6.91 1.58 7.21
N ALA A 97 -7.45 2.03 6.07
CA ALA A 97 -8.64 2.91 6.02
C ALA A 97 -9.48 2.69 4.75
N ASP A 98 -9.57 1.43 4.30
CA ASP A 98 -10.24 1.01 3.06
C ASP A 98 -11.24 -0.13 3.38
N ILE A 99 -12.05 -0.57 2.41
CA ILE A 99 -13.03 -1.65 2.61
C ILE A 99 -12.33 -3.01 2.81
N GLY A 100 -13.02 -3.94 3.49
CA GLY A 100 -12.48 -5.23 3.95
C GLY A 100 -11.70 -6.03 2.90
N ASN A 101 -12.20 -6.10 1.66
CA ASN A 101 -11.54 -6.83 0.58
C ASN A 101 -10.29 -6.12 0.02
N THR A 102 -10.21 -4.78 0.11
CA THR A 102 -9.00 -4.06 -0.30
C THR A 102 -7.91 -4.19 0.78
N VAL A 103 -8.27 -4.01 2.05
CA VAL A 103 -7.30 -4.10 3.16
C VAL A 103 -6.74 -5.50 3.34
N SER A 104 -7.51 -6.56 3.09
CA SER A 104 -6.99 -7.93 3.16
C SER A 104 -5.87 -8.17 2.13
N LEU A 105 -5.99 -7.59 0.93
CA LEU A 105 -4.94 -7.63 -0.10
C LEU A 105 -3.76 -6.68 0.22
N GLN A 106 -4.02 -5.47 0.73
CA GLN A 106 -2.97 -4.55 1.17
C GLN A 106 -2.14 -5.12 2.35
N TYR A 107 -2.75 -5.96 3.20
CA TYR A 107 -2.12 -6.55 4.39
C TYR A 107 -1.41 -7.88 4.09
N SER A 108 -2.01 -8.77 3.29
CA SER A 108 -1.43 -10.07 2.93
C SER A 108 -0.36 -10.01 1.84
N SER A 109 -0.51 -9.08 0.89
CA SER A 109 0.09 -9.18 -0.44
C SER A 109 0.89 -7.93 -0.81
N GLY A 110 1.02 -7.62 -2.11
CA GLY A 110 1.82 -6.52 -2.60
C GLY A 110 3.32 -6.74 -2.41
N VAL A 111 4.06 -5.63 -2.31
CA VAL A 111 5.51 -5.63 -2.07
C VAL A 111 5.81 -5.94 -0.60
N HIS A 112 5.14 -5.28 0.34
CA HIS A 112 5.49 -5.31 1.77
C HIS A 112 4.98 -6.55 2.53
N ARG A 113 3.88 -7.21 2.07
CA ARG A 113 3.32 -8.45 2.66
C ARG A 113 3.17 -8.42 4.18
N ILE A 114 2.71 -7.29 4.72
CA ILE A 114 2.83 -6.88 6.13
C ILE A 114 2.43 -7.99 7.13
N ALA A 115 1.39 -8.76 6.85
CA ALA A 115 0.93 -9.86 7.71
C ALA A 115 1.96 -10.99 7.93
N SER A 116 2.92 -11.19 7.01
CA SER A 116 3.91 -12.26 7.12
C SER A 116 4.99 -12.00 8.18
N TRP A 117 5.14 -10.75 8.64
CA TRP A 117 6.18 -10.36 9.61
C TRP A 117 5.68 -9.47 10.75
N SER A 118 4.79 -8.51 10.50
CA SER A 118 4.32 -7.61 11.55
C SER A 118 3.42 -8.34 12.54
N HIS A 119 3.71 -8.20 13.83
CA HIS A 119 2.96 -8.85 14.91
C HIS A 119 1.64 -8.12 15.17
N ILE A 120 1.67 -6.79 15.06
CA ILE A 120 0.54 -5.88 15.26
C ILE A 120 0.41 -4.97 14.03
N THR A 121 -0.81 -4.55 13.69
CA THR A 121 -1.09 -3.45 12.76
C THR A 121 -2.20 -2.55 13.31
N ASN A 122 -2.54 -1.47 12.61
CA ASN A 122 -3.63 -0.57 13.03
C ASN A 122 -4.58 -0.16 11.89
N ALA A 123 -5.81 0.16 12.27
CA ALA A 123 -6.91 0.45 11.34
C ALA A 123 -7.82 1.60 11.83
N HIS A 124 -8.25 2.46 10.91
CA HIS A 124 -9.32 3.42 11.13
C HIS A 124 -10.68 2.75 10.94
N LEU A 125 -11.65 3.06 11.82
CA LEU A 125 -13.02 2.54 11.67
C LEU A 125 -13.87 3.36 10.68
N VAL A 126 -13.30 4.36 10.00
CA VAL A 126 -14.05 5.21 9.05
C VAL A 126 -14.77 4.44 7.91
N PRO A 127 -14.30 3.27 7.42
CA PRO A 127 -15.06 2.45 6.46
C PRO A 127 -16.11 1.52 7.10
N GLY A 128 -16.30 1.59 8.42
CA GLY A 128 -17.14 0.70 9.20
C GLY A 128 -16.49 -0.65 9.54
N PRO A 129 -17.15 -1.51 10.35
CA PRO A 129 -16.56 -2.73 10.92
C PRO A 129 -16.03 -3.76 9.90
N GLY A 130 -16.45 -3.70 8.64
CA GLY A 130 -15.96 -4.61 7.59
C GLY A 130 -14.44 -4.54 7.35
N ILE A 131 -13.78 -3.46 7.76
CA ILE A 131 -12.31 -3.36 7.77
C ILE A 131 -11.67 -4.37 8.74
N ILE A 132 -12.30 -4.59 9.90
CA ILE A 132 -11.86 -5.55 10.93
C ILE A 132 -11.95 -6.97 10.35
N THR A 133 -13.09 -7.33 9.77
CA THR A 133 -13.31 -8.65 9.15
C THR A 133 -12.30 -8.91 8.02
N GLY A 134 -12.03 -7.91 7.18
CA GLY A 134 -11.06 -7.99 6.10
C GLY A 134 -9.63 -8.28 6.60
N LEU A 135 -9.14 -7.50 7.56
CA LEU A 135 -7.82 -7.71 8.16
C LEU A 135 -7.75 -9.01 8.98
N ALA A 136 -8.79 -9.34 9.74
CA ALA A 136 -8.87 -10.56 10.55
C ALA A 136 -8.77 -11.83 9.70
N SER A 137 -9.40 -11.85 8.51
CA SER A 137 -9.34 -12.99 7.57
C SER A 137 -7.92 -13.40 7.16
N VAL A 138 -6.94 -12.49 7.32
CA VAL A 138 -5.51 -12.71 7.06
C VAL A 138 -4.72 -12.84 8.36
N GLY A 139 -4.93 -11.92 9.30
CA GLY A 139 -4.10 -11.78 10.51
C GLY A 139 -4.45 -12.75 11.63
N GLN A 140 -5.71 -13.13 11.79
CA GLN A 140 -6.15 -14.00 12.88
C GLN A 140 -5.61 -15.44 12.74
N PRO A 141 -5.59 -16.08 11.55
CA PRO A 141 -4.90 -17.36 11.33
C PRO A 141 -3.38 -17.30 11.55
N LEU A 142 -2.79 -16.10 11.44
CA LEU A 142 -1.36 -15.84 11.67
C LEU A 142 -1.05 -15.34 13.09
N GLY A 143 -2.03 -15.37 14.01
CA GLY A 143 -1.87 -14.96 15.41
C GLY A 143 -1.61 -13.47 15.64
N ARG A 144 -1.91 -12.61 14.65
CA ARG A 144 -1.63 -11.17 14.68
C ARG A 144 -2.68 -10.40 15.49
N GLY A 145 -2.33 -9.17 15.87
CA GLY A 145 -3.23 -8.23 16.54
C GLY A 145 -3.52 -6.97 15.71
N CYS A 146 -4.67 -6.35 15.93
CA CYS A 146 -5.02 -5.05 15.35
C CYS A 146 -5.42 -4.04 16.43
N LEU A 147 -4.93 -2.82 16.28
CA LEU A 147 -5.27 -1.66 17.10
C LEU A 147 -6.19 -0.72 16.33
N LEU A 148 -7.35 -0.37 16.88
CA LEU A 148 -8.21 0.64 16.25
C LEU A 148 -7.71 2.04 16.61
N LEU A 149 -7.60 2.94 15.61
CA LEU A 149 -7.32 4.36 15.86
C LEU A 149 -8.58 5.03 16.40
N ALA A 150 -8.71 5.08 17.73
CA ALA A 150 -9.85 5.64 18.45
C ALA A 150 -9.68 7.13 18.78
N GLU A 151 -8.44 7.56 19.04
CA GLU A 151 -8.04 8.96 19.13
C GLU A 151 -6.70 9.19 18.41
N MET A 152 -6.39 10.44 18.05
CA MET A 152 -5.13 10.84 17.41
C MET A 152 -4.54 12.06 18.11
N SER A 153 -3.21 12.13 18.15
CA SER A 153 -2.43 13.17 18.85
C SER A 153 -2.21 14.46 18.04
N SER A 154 -2.78 14.56 16.83
CA SER A 154 -2.63 15.69 15.92
C SER A 154 -3.67 16.79 16.16
N ALA A 155 -3.26 18.04 15.96
CA ALA A 155 -4.18 19.17 15.96
C ALA A 155 -5.29 18.99 14.91
N GLY A 156 -6.53 19.37 15.26
CA GLY A 156 -7.69 19.25 14.37
C GLY A 156 -8.28 17.83 14.19
N ALA A 157 -7.73 16.80 14.84
CA ALA A 157 -8.22 15.42 14.68
C ALA A 157 -9.73 15.26 14.94
N LEU A 158 -10.42 14.60 14.00
CA LEU A 158 -11.85 14.26 14.04
C LEU A 158 -12.16 12.98 14.83
N THR A 159 -11.12 12.22 15.22
CA THR A 159 -11.23 10.96 15.97
C THR A 159 -11.53 11.24 17.45
N LYS A 160 -12.76 11.68 17.74
CA LYS A 160 -13.22 12.15 19.05
C LYS A 160 -14.70 11.78 19.26
N GLY A 161 -15.14 11.75 20.52
CA GLY A 161 -16.56 11.63 20.87
C GLY A 161 -17.21 10.36 20.29
N SER A 162 -18.25 10.52 19.49
CA SER A 162 -18.99 9.41 18.87
C SER A 162 -18.14 8.52 17.96
N TYR A 163 -17.11 9.05 17.30
CA TYR A 163 -16.17 8.22 16.54
C TYR A 163 -15.34 7.32 17.48
N THR A 164 -14.87 7.87 18.60
CA THR A 164 -14.11 7.13 19.62
C THR A 164 -14.97 6.06 20.30
N GLN A 165 -16.24 6.39 20.60
CA GLN A 165 -17.24 5.44 21.10
C GLN A 165 -17.48 4.29 20.10
N ALA A 166 -17.67 4.59 18.81
CA ALA A 166 -17.82 3.57 17.77
C ALA A 166 -16.59 2.64 17.67
N CYS A 167 -15.36 3.16 17.83
CA CYS A 167 -14.16 2.33 17.93
C CYS A 167 -14.18 1.39 19.15
N VAL A 168 -14.61 1.89 20.31
CA VAL A 168 -14.73 1.08 21.53
C VAL A 168 -15.80 0.00 21.40
N GLU A 169 -16.96 0.33 20.82
CA GLU A 169 -18.04 -0.62 20.53
C GLU A 169 -17.59 -1.68 19.53
N ALA A 170 -16.94 -1.32 18.42
CA ALA A 170 -16.44 -2.28 17.45
C ALA A 170 -15.36 -3.21 18.03
N ALA A 171 -14.50 -2.72 18.92
CA ALA A 171 -13.52 -3.56 19.62
C ALA A 171 -14.15 -4.50 20.66
N LYS A 172 -15.20 -4.05 21.35
CA LYS A 172 -16.00 -4.89 22.29
C LYS A 172 -16.80 -5.95 21.54
N ASN A 173 -17.39 -5.59 20.40
CA ASN A 173 -18.20 -6.48 19.54
C ASN A 173 -17.37 -7.37 18.59
N ASP A 174 -16.05 -7.20 18.51
CA ASP A 174 -15.18 -8.11 17.75
C ASP A 174 -15.14 -9.51 18.38
N THR A 175 -15.84 -10.45 17.72
CA THR A 175 -15.89 -11.87 18.04
C THR A 175 -14.72 -12.67 17.47
N THR A 176 -13.89 -12.10 16.58
CA THR A 176 -12.75 -12.82 15.97
C THR A 176 -11.54 -12.93 16.91
N GLY A 177 -11.47 -12.06 17.92
CA GLY A 177 -10.31 -11.92 18.80
C GLY A 177 -9.10 -11.26 18.14
N PHE A 178 -9.30 -10.61 16.98
CA PHE A 178 -8.25 -9.94 16.22
C PHE A 178 -8.02 -8.50 16.70
N VAL A 179 -9.07 -7.79 17.13
CA VAL A 179 -8.92 -6.46 17.74
C VAL A 179 -8.47 -6.63 19.19
N CYS A 180 -7.26 -6.16 19.48
CA CYS A 180 -6.58 -6.38 20.76
C CYS A 180 -6.29 -5.09 21.53
N GLY A 181 -6.63 -3.92 20.98
CA GLY A 181 -6.35 -2.64 21.61
C GLY A 181 -6.68 -1.41 20.77
N PHE A 182 -6.14 -0.27 21.19
CA PHE A 182 -6.34 1.03 20.57
C PHE A 182 -5.04 1.81 20.37
N ILE A 183 -5.02 2.65 19.33
CA ILE A 183 -4.27 3.90 19.36
C ILE A 183 -5.21 4.95 19.96
N ALA A 184 -4.85 5.51 21.12
CA ALA A 184 -5.65 6.51 21.82
C ALA A 184 -4.78 7.44 22.69
N MET A 185 -5.35 8.55 23.16
CA MET A 185 -4.71 9.50 24.08
C MET A 185 -5.09 9.26 25.54
N SER A 186 -6.12 8.42 25.78
CA SER A 186 -6.67 8.09 27.10
C SER A 186 -7.28 6.67 27.15
N ARG A 187 -7.69 6.21 28.34
CA ARG A 187 -8.50 4.98 28.55
C ARG A 187 -9.94 5.14 28.02
N VAL A 188 -10.08 5.08 26.70
CA VAL A 188 -11.34 5.25 25.97
C VAL A 188 -12.42 4.21 26.30
N ASP A 189 -12.04 3.00 26.72
CA ASP A 189 -12.96 1.88 26.97
C ASP A 189 -13.51 1.81 28.40
N GLU A 190 -13.12 2.76 29.27
CA GLU A 190 -13.57 2.97 30.66
C GLU A 190 -14.43 4.24 30.79
N ALA A 191 -15.38 4.40 29.86
CA ALA A 191 -16.30 5.54 29.83
C ALA A 191 -17.14 5.67 31.12
N ASP A 192 -17.51 6.90 31.45
CA ASP A 192 -18.41 7.27 32.55
C ASP A 192 -18.01 6.72 33.94
N GLY A 193 -16.72 6.45 34.14
CA GLY A 193 -16.17 5.90 35.39
C GLY A 193 -16.44 4.41 35.61
N GLN A 194 -17.00 3.70 34.62
CA GLN A 194 -17.21 2.25 34.66
C GLN A 194 -15.86 1.53 34.44
N PRO A 195 -15.33 0.76 35.40
CA PRO A 195 -14.06 0.06 35.22
C PRO A 195 -14.19 -1.06 34.17
N ASN A 196 -13.28 -1.13 33.20
CA ASN A 196 -13.27 -2.25 32.26
C ASN A 196 -12.89 -3.53 33.00
N THR A 197 -13.80 -4.50 32.94
CA THR A 197 -13.73 -5.82 33.57
C THR A 197 -13.99 -6.96 32.57
N ALA A 198 -14.19 -6.66 31.27
CA ALA A 198 -14.76 -7.58 30.28
C ALA A 198 -13.75 -8.09 29.24
N LYS A 199 -13.14 -7.19 28.44
CA LYS A 199 -12.18 -7.54 27.37
C LYS A 199 -10.93 -6.68 27.57
N ASP A 200 -9.78 -7.30 27.81
CA ASP A 200 -8.51 -6.58 27.93
C ASP A 200 -8.06 -6.05 26.56
N LEU A 201 -8.06 -4.73 26.44
CA LEU A 201 -7.71 -3.99 25.24
C LEU A 201 -6.56 -3.06 25.59
N VAL A 202 -5.37 -3.31 25.02
CA VAL A 202 -4.16 -2.53 25.32
C VAL A 202 -4.23 -1.15 24.67
N ILE A 203 -3.74 -0.10 25.34
CA ILE A 203 -3.68 1.23 24.75
C ILE A 203 -2.24 1.69 24.52
N LEU A 204 -1.93 1.95 23.25
CA LEU A 204 -0.70 2.57 22.81
C LEU A 204 -0.94 4.05 22.51
N THR A 205 -0.14 4.94 23.08
CA THR A 205 -0.32 6.39 22.96
C THR A 205 0.87 7.07 22.27
N PRO A 206 0.68 7.65 21.07
CA PRO A 206 1.67 8.49 20.40
C PRO A 206 1.63 9.93 20.91
N GLY A 207 2.66 10.72 20.55
CA GLY A 207 2.81 12.08 21.08
C GLY A 207 3.34 12.07 22.51
N VAL A 208 4.35 11.25 22.79
CA VAL A 208 5.05 11.23 24.08
C VAL A 208 6.44 11.85 23.96
N GLY A 209 6.81 12.68 24.93
CA GLY A 209 8.10 13.36 24.99
C GLY A 209 8.46 13.77 26.43
N LEU A 210 9.77 13.80 26.74
CA LEU A 210 10.30 14.27 28.02
C LEU A 210 10.74 15.75 27.97
N ASP A 211 11.28 16.20 26.83
CA ASP A 211 12.06 17.45 26.74
C ASP A 211 11.37 18.59 25.95
N VAL A 212 10.33 18.28 25.18
CA VAL A 212 9.68 19.22 24.24
C VAL A 212 8.16 19.09 24.31
N LYS A 213 7.42 20.21 24.14
CA LYS A 213 5.94 20.24 24.24
C LYS A 213 5.18 20.03 22.92
N GLY A 214 5.85 20.17 21.77
CA GLY A 214 5.27 19.89 20.45
C GLY A 214 6.30 20.02 19.33
N ASP A 215 5.84 19.91 18.08
CA ASP A 215 6.68 20.10 16.89
C ASP A 215 6.05 21.03 15.83
N ALA A 216 6.82 21.37 14.79
CA ALA A 216 6.42 22.28 13.72
C ALA A 216 5.34 21.71 12.76
N MET A 217 4.94 20.44 12.92
CA MET A 217 3.89 19.79 12.11
C MET A 217 2.59 19.57 12.90
N GLY A 218 2.47 20.20 14.08
CA GLY A 218 1.26 20.13 14.91
C GLY A 218 1.17 18.89 15.80
N GLN A 219 2.28 18.16 16.00
CA GLN A 219 2.37 17.14 17.04
C GLN A 219 2.35 17.82 18.42
N GLN A 220 1.47 17.37 19.31
CA GLN A 220 1.50 17.73 20.73
C GLN A 220 2.21 16.62 21.52
N TYR A 221 3.01 16.98 22.53
CA TYR A 221 3.72 16.03 23.39
C TYR A 221 3.22 16.05 24.83
N ARG A 222 3.01 14.86 25.40
CA ARG A 222 2.70 14.60 26.81
C ARG A 222 3.83 13.81 27.47
N THR A 223 3.97 13.90 28.79
CA THR A 223 4.99 13.10 29.50
C THR A 223 4.56 11.63 29.62
N PRO A 224 5.51 10.68 29.79
CA PRO A 224 5.18 9.27 30.07
C PRO A 224 4.27 9.10 31.28
N ASP A 225 4.45 9.92 32.32
CA ASP A 225 3.65 9.90 33.55
C ASP A 225 2.19 10.34 33.32
N GLN A 226 1.98 11.44 32.58
CA GLN A 226 0.64 11.89 32.17
C GLN A 226 -0.11 10.82 31.36
N VAL A 227 0.60 10.05 30.53
CA VAL A 227 0.01 9.05 29.65
C VAL A 227 -0.28 7.74 30.40
N ILE A 228 0.72 7.18 31.08
CA ILE A 228 0.61 5.88 31.73
C ILE A 228 -0.13 5.97 33.07
N ARG A 229 0.19 6.94 33.93
CA ARG A 229 -0.39 7.06 35.28
C ARG A 229 -1.72 7.82 35.26
N GLU A 230 -1.75 9.02 34.69
CA GLU A 230 -2.92 9.91 34.78
C GLU A 230 -4.01 9.59 33.75
N SER A 231 -3.62 9.20 32.53
CA SER A 231 -4.55 8.74 31.48
C SER A 231 -4.68 7.22 31.36
N GLY A 232 -4.04 6.46 32.26
CA GLY A 232 -4.19 5.01 32.41
C GLY A 232 -3.72 4.15 31.21
N CYS A 233 -3.04 4.74 30.22
CA CYS A 233 -2.65 4.04 28.99
C CYS A 233 -1.54 3.01 29.26
N ASP A 234 -1.32 2.07 28.34
CA ASP A 234 -0.46 0.91 28.63
C ASP A 234 0.95 1.00 28.06
N VAL A 235 1.14 1.65 26.91
CA VAL A 235 2.42 1.74 26.20
C VAL A 235 2.60 3.14 25.60
N ILE A 236 3.80 3.72 25.78
CA ILE A 236 4.17 5.01 25.16
C ILE A 236 4.79 4.77 23.77
N ILE A 237 4.37 5.52 22.75
CA ILE A 237 5.04 5.54 21.44
C ILE A 237 5.87 6.82 21.32
N VAL A 238 7.19 6.67 21.19
CA VAL A 238 8.16 7.78 21.12
C VAL A 238 8.90 7.72 19.77
N GLY A 239 8.91 8.83 19.03
CA GLY A 239 9.64 8.95 17.75
C GLY A 239 10.99 9.63 17.90
N ARG A 240 11.17 10.75 17.18
CA ARG A 240 12.38 11.60 17.15
C ARG A 240 12.99 11.92 18.53
N GLY A 241 12.23 11.85 19.62
CA GLY A 241 12.76 11.97 20.99
C GLY A 241 13.76 10.88 21.42
N VAL A 242 13.87 9.77 20.67
CA VAL A 242 14.86 8.69 20.93
C VAL A 242 16.00 8.67 19.90
N TYR A 243 15.70 8.69 18.60
CA TYR A 243 16.71 8.56 17.53
C TYR A 243 17.00 9.88 16.78
N GLY A 244 16.40 11.01 17.18
CA GLY A 244 16.61 12.30 16.50
C GLY A 244 18.06 12.75 16.43
N SER A 245 18.91 12.27 17.36
CA SER A 245 20.36 12.49 17.36
C SER A 245 21.10 11.87 16.17
N LEU A 246 20.52 10.91 15.43
CA LEU A 246 21.07 10.38 14.17
C LEU A 246 20.69 11.22 12.95
N MET A 247 19.68 12.09 13.08
CA MET A 247 19.15 12.85 11.95
C MET A 247 19.84 14.22 11.79
N THR A 248 20.59 14.68 12.80
CA THR A 248 21.36 15.93 12.76
C THR A 248 22.64 15.79 11.93
N PRO A 249 23.24 16.89 11.45
CA PRO A 249 24.50 16.82 10.68
C PRO A 249 25.62 16.13 11.45
N GLU A 250 25.76 16.45 12.74
CA GLU A 250 26.80 15.91 13.62
C GLU A 250 26.60 14.40 13.85
N GLY A 251 25.34 13.95 13.96
CA GLY A 251 25.01 12.54 14.13
C GLY A 251 25.12 11.68 12.86
N LYS A 252 25.20 12.32 11.69
CA LYS A 252 25.59 11.66 10.43
C LYS A 252 27.10 11.58 10.28
N GLN A 253 27.83 12.55 10.82
CA GLN A 253 29.31 12.56 10.81
C GLN A 253 29.89 11.58 11.84
N ASP A 254 29.34 11.53 13.06
CA ASP A 254 29.65 10.51 14.08
C ASP A 254 28.41 9.67 14.40
N LYS A 255 28.17 8.66 13.56
CA LYS A 255 27.09 7.69 13.74
C LYS A 255 27.26 6.85 15.01
N GLN A 256 28.48 6.65 15.50
CA GLN A 256 28.75 5.80 16.66
C GLN A 256 28.36 6.48 17.98
N ALA A 257 28.74 7.76 18.17
CA ALA A 257 28.25 8.56 19.29
C ALA A 257 26.76 8.87 19.18
N ALA A 258 26.21 9.03 17.96
CA ALA A 258 24.77 9.17 17.77
C ALA A 258 23.99 7.91 18.20
N ILE A 259 24.45 6.71 17.83
CA ILE A 259 23.89 5.43 18.32
C ILE A 259 24.02 5.28 19.84
N ALA A 260 25.12 5.74 20.45
CA ALA A 260 25.25 5.76 21.90
C ALA A 260 24.18 6.63 22.59
N LYS A 261 23.88 7.82 22.03
CA LYS A 261 22.78 8.69 22.48
C LYS A 261 21.40 8.04 22.30
N VAL A 262 21.18 7.30 21.21
CA VAL A 262 19.94 6.52 21.00
C VAL A 262 19.74 5.47 22.10
N ARG A 263 20.80 4.74 22.47
CA ARG A 263 20.80 3.77 23.60
C ARG A 263 20.56 4.43 24.96
N GLU A 264 20.98 5.68 25.14
CA GLU A 264 20.70 6.46 26.36
C GLU A 264 19.23 6.88 26.44
N GLN A 265 18.68 7.47 25.38
CA GLN A 265 17.28 7.89 25.36
C GLN A 265 16.32 6.69 25.45
N GLY A 266 16.62 5.56 24.81
CA GLY A 266 15.83 4.33 24.96
C GLY A 266 15.64 3.92 26.43
N ARG A 267 16.75 3.81 27.19
CA ARG A 267 16.74 3.52 28.64
C ARG A 267 15.97 4.58 29.44
N ARG A 268 16.16 5.86 29.11
CA ARG A 268 15.52 7.00 29.79
C ARG A 268 13.99 7.00 29.63
N TYR A 269 13.47 6.76 28.42
CA TYR A 269 12.04 6.67 28.18
C TYR A 269 11.43 5.38 28.76
N LYS A 270 12.15 4.23 28.69
CA LYS A 270 11.76 2.98 29.36
C LYS A 270 11.57 3.19 30.87
N GLN A 271 12.55 3.78 31.55
CA GLN A 271 12.48 3.99 32.99
C GLN A 271 11.37 4.98 33.37
N ALA A 272 11.16 6.04 32.58
CA ALA A 272 10.06 6.97 32.80
C ALA A 272 8.67 6.31 32.65
N GLY A 273 8.47 5.49 31.61
CA GLY A 273 7.22 4.76 31.39
C GLY A 273 6.95 3.66 32.42
N TRP A 274 8.00 2.92 32.82
CA TRP A 274 7.88 1.85 33.82
C TRP A 274 7.61 2.40 35.22
N ASN A 275 8.30 3.46 35.63
CA ASN A 275 8.05 4.13 36.92
C ASN A 275 6.61 4.66 37.01
N ALA A 276 6.07 5.21 35.91
CA ALA A 276 4.68 5.66 35.84
C ALA A 276 3.67 4.51 35.95
N TYR A 277 3.97 3.33 35.39
CA TYR A 277 3.16 2.12 35.57
C TYR A 277 3.19 1.63 37.02
N LEU A 278 4.37 1.54 37.65
CA LEU A 278 4.48 1.16 39.06
C LEU A 278 3.71 2.14 39.98
N ALA A 279 3.76 3.44 39.68
CA ALA A 279 3.00 4.47 40.38
C ALA A 279 1.48 4.46 40.09
N ARG A 280 1.01 3.71 39.09
CA ARG A 280 -0.42 3.44 38.84
C ARG A 280 -0.93 2.23 39.63
N LEU A 281 -0.09 1.23 39.89
CA LEU A 281 -0.50 0.00 40.55
C LEU A 281 -0.94 0.25 42.01
N PRO A 282 -2.07 -0.34 42.46
CA PRO A 282 -2.53 -0.20 43.84
C PRO A 282 -1.53 -0.85 44.81
N GLY A 283 -1.11 -0.09 45.82
CA GLY A 283 -0.17 -0.56 46.85
C GLY A 283 1.27 -0.01 46.75
N SER A 284 1.60 0.77 45.71
CA SER A 284 2.93 1.38 45.54
C SER A 284 3.28 2.50 46.53
N LEU A 285 2.34 2.91 47.40
CA LEU A 285 2.52 3.97 48.41
C LEU A 285 2.76 3.42 49.82
N SER A 286 3.93 2.80 50.06
CA SER A 286 4.38 2.45 51.42
C SER A 286 5.89 2.68 51.70
N SER A 287 6.65 3.25 50.75
CA SER A 287 8.12 3.40 50.86
C SER A 287 8.66 4.78 50.46
N SER A 288 7.84 5.85 50.51
CA SER A 288 8.19 7.20 50.05
C SER A 288 8.09 8.28 51.14
N SER A 289 8.85 8.14 52.23
CA SER A 289 9.10 9.25 53.18
C SER A 289 10.34 10.09 52.82
N THR A 290 11.32 9.50 52.13
CA THR A 290 12.70 10.05 51.96
C THR A 290 12.94 10.94 50.73
N VAL A 291 11.97 11.13 49.83
CA VAL A 291 12.19 11.83 48.55
C VAL A 291 11.68 13.28 48.53
N ARG A 292 10.86 13.71 49.52
CA ARG A 292 10.26 15.06 49.51
C ARG A 292 11.19 16.20 49.91
N GLU A 293 12.32 15.94 50.57
CA GLU A 293 13.26 16.99 50.99
C GLU A 293 14.24 17.41 49.87
N ALA A 294 14.47 16.54 48.87
CA ALA A 294 15.51 16.74 47.85
C ALA A 294 15.20 17.81 46.77
N MET A 295 13.97 18.34 46.70
CA MET A 295 13.56 19.33 45.68
C MET A 295 13.05 20.68 46.22
N ALA A 296 13.12 20.92 47.53
CA ALA A 296 12.75 22.22 48.11
C ALA A 296 13.90 23.26 48.07
N GLY A 297 15.15 22.82 47.91
CA GLY A 297 16.36 23.61 48.18
C GLY A 297 17.05 24.27 46.98
N LYS A 298 16.35 25.00 46.10
CA LYS A 298 17.00 25.86 45.08
C LYS A 298 16.09 26.93 44.42
N ARG A 299 15.63 27.94 45.18
CA ARG A 299 14.99 29.14 44.59
C ARG A 299 14.89 30.37 45.53
N LYS A 300 16.04 31.00 45.81
CA LYS A 300 16.23 32.43 46.16
C LYS A 300 17.69 32.61 46.60
N ASP A 301 18.40 33.57 46.02
CA ASP A 301 19.61 34.23 46.56
C ASP A 301 20.05 35.31 45.57
N VAL A 302 19.44 36.50 45.68
CA VAL A 302 19.94 37.78 45.13
C VAL A 302 19.52 38.86 46.15
N GLU A 303 20.40 39.84 46.38
CA GLU A 303 20.30 40.91 47.39
C GLU A 303 20.48 40.49 48.87
N GLY A 304 21.10 41.38 49.66
CA GLY A 304 21.12 41.26 51.14
C GLY A 304 22.50 41.10 51.80
N GLN A 305 23.36 42.13 51.75
CA GLN A 305 24.48 42.23 52.71
C GLN A 305 23.95 42.52 54.13
N ARG A 306 24.50 41.85 55.17
CA ARG A 306 25.24 42.50 56.28
C ARG A 306 25.58 41.56 57.46
N ASP A 307 26.74 41.86 58.05
CA ASP A 307 27.16 41.75 59.45
C ASP A 307 27.14 40.39 60.20
N ALA A 308 28.19 40.21 61.01
CA ALA A 308 28.47 39.07 61.90
C ALA A 308 28.49 39.59 63.37
N PRO A 309 29.14 39.00 64.41
CA PRO A 309 29.91 37.75 64.53
C PRO A 309 29.73 36.98 65.88
N ARG A 310 30.61 35.98 66.16
CA ARG A 310 30.94 35.33 67.47
C ARG A 310 29.94 34.26 67.97
N ARG A 311 30.32 33.23 68.76
CA ARG A 311 31.62 32.75 69.29
C ARG A 311 31.56 31.26 69.73
N SER A 312 32.65 30.49 69.58
CA SER A 312 33.21 29.39 70.46
C SER A 312 32.28 28.35 71.14
N VAL A 313 32.63 27.06 71.34
CA VAL A 313 33.77 26.52 72.13
C VAL A 313 34.11 25.04 71.78
N ARG A 314 35.39 24.67 71.98
CA ARG A 314 36.07 23.36 72.26
C ARG A 314 35.20 22.14 72.74
N ARG A 315 35.61 20.85 72.72
CA ARG A 315 36.94 20.17 72.57
C ARG A 315 36.79 18.61 72.39
N LYS A 316 37.72 17.97 71.66
CA LYS A 316 38.40 16.64 71.89
C LYS A 316 37.56 15.34 72.14
N LEU A 317 38.07 14.12 71.90
CA LEU A 317 39.37 13.64 71.35
C LEU A 317 39.18 13.18 69.87
N PHE A 318 39.46 11.96 69.33
CA PHE A 318 40.22 10.75 69.74
C PHE A 318 40.59 9.88 68.49
N ALA A 319 41.53 8.94 68.64
CA ALA A 319 41.91 7.85 67.71
C ALA A 319 42.68 6.77 68.53
N PRO A 320 42.88 5.53 68.02
CA PRO A 320 44.17 5.22 67.36
C PRO A 320 44.13 4.21 66.19
N GLU A 321 45.25 4.16 65.44
CA GLU A 321 45.66 3.19 64.41
C GLU A 321 46.95 2.44 64.90
N PRO A 322 47.78 1.72 64.09
CA PRO A 322 47.63 1.11 62.75
C PRO A 322 47.76 -0.44 62.89
N PRO A 323 48.70 -1.27 62.32
CA PRO A 323 49.78 -1.14 61.30
C PRO A 323 49.38 -1.86 59.96
N ALA A 324 50.14 -1.99 58.85
CA ALA A 324 51.57 -1.84 58.49
C ALA A 324 52.47 -3.04 58.90
N THR A 325 53.57 -3.47 58.26
CA THR A 325 54.46 -3.08 57.13
C THR A 325 55.05 -4.38 56.48
N VAL A 326 55.82 -4.47 55.38
CA VAL A 326 56.33 -3.54 54.32
C VAL A 326 56.03 -4.20 52.92
N ASP A 327 56.80 -4.37 51.83
CA ASP A 327 58.17 -4.00 51.33
C ASP A 327 58.23 -4.03 49.77
N GLY A 328 59.41 -3.86 49.15
CA GLY A 328 59.69 -3.89 47.70
C GLY A 328 60.70 -4.99 47.25
N PRO A 329 61.53 -4.82 46.19
CA PRO A 329 61.85 -3.60 45.43
C PRO A 329 61.49 -3.67 43.91
N SER A 330 62.39 -3.28 42.99
CA SER A 330 62.05 -2.59 41.73
C SER A 330 62.83 -2.99 40.45
N GLN A 331 62.41 -2.40 39.32
CA GLN A 331 62.99 -2.36 37.95
C GLN A 331 62.65 -3.48 36.95
N GLY A 332 62.48 -3.09 35.67
CA GLY A 332 62.38 -3.96 34.50
C GLY A 332 61.26 -3.57 33.52
N ASP A 333 61.60 -2.89 32.42
CA ASP A 333 60.70 -2.77 31.25
C ASP A 333 60.53 -4.11 30.51
N LEU A 334 59.35 -4.36 29.91
CA LEU A 334 59.19 -5.02 28.60
C LEU A 334 57.72 -5.06 28.12
N SER A 335 57.54 -4.82 26.81
CA SER A 335 56.36 -4.98 25.92
C SER A 335 54.97 -5.33 26.49
N GLN A 336 53.95 -4.55 26.10
CA GLN A 336 52.52 -4.78 26.43
C GLN A 336 51.88 -6.01 25.75
N ASP A 337 52.48 -6.57 24.71
CA ASP A 337 51.85 -7.61 23.85
C ASP A 337 51.65 -8.98 24.52
N GLN A 338 52.29 -9.25 25.67
CA GLN A 338 52.13 -10.54 26.37
C GLN A 338 51.00 -10.55 27.41
N ALA A 339 50.52 -9.38 27.87
CA ALA A 339 49.38 -9.30 28.79
C ALA A 339 48.06 -9.70 28.12
N LEU A 340 47.87 -9.32 26.85
CA LEU A 340 46.66 -9.59 26.08
C LEU A 340 46.50 -11.09 25.75
N ALA A 341 47.61 -11.78 25.48
CA ALA A 341 47.63 -13.21 25.17
C ALA A 341 47.17 -14.09 26.36
N ALA A 342 47.41 -13.65 27.60
CA ALA A 342 47.02 -14.39 28.80
C ALA A 342 45.53 -14.26 29.12
N GLN A 343 44.89 -13.12 28.83
CA GLN A 343 43.45 -12.93 29.08
C GLN A 343 42.56 -13.63 28.05
N LEU A 344 43.00 -13.73 26.79
CA LEU A 344 42.24 -14.44 25.74
C LEU A 344 42.21 -15.97 25.92
N ALA A 345 43.06 -16.53 26.79
CA ALA A 345 43.15 -17.97 27.02
C ALA A 345 42.18 -18.52 28.09
N ALA A 346 41.35 -17.68 28.72
CA ALA A 346 40.59 -18.05 29.92
C ALA A 346 39.07 -18.24 29.72
N GLU A 347 38.46 -17.71 28.64
CA GLU A 347 36.99 -17.70 28.49
C GLU A 347 36.41 -18.74 27.52
N ASP A 348 37.22 -19.36 26.65
CA ASP A 348 36.77 -20.40 25.69
C ASP A 348 36.60 -21.80 26.36
N GLY A 349 36.68 -21.85 27.70
CA GLY A 349 36.79 -23.07 28.51
C GLY A 349 35.48 -23.70 29.00
N ALA A 350 34.30 -23.21 28.60
CA ALA A 350 33.02 -23.70 29.14
C ALA A 350 31.85 -23.75 28.14
N ARG A 351 31.29 -24.95 27.97
CA ARG A 351 29.95 -25.26 27.39
C ARG A 351 29.78 -25.17 25.87
N TYR A 352 30.39 -26.11 25.14
CA TYR A 352 29.59 -26.86 24.17
C TYR A 352 29.91 -28.36 24.13
N SER A 353 28.96 -29.18 24.56
CA SER A 353 29.06 -30.64 24.45
C SER A 353 27.69 -31.31 24.31
N LEU A 354 27.07 -31.19 23.12
CA LEU A 354 26.44 -32.35 22.46
C LEU A 354 26.10 -32.08 20.97
N ARG A 355 26.03 -33.16 20.18
CA ARG A 355 25.48 -33.28 18.80
C ARG A 355 26.31 -32.69 17.63
N ARG A 356 27.33 -33.48 17.25
CA ARG A 356 27.68 -33.93 15.88
C ARG A 356 27.29 -33.07 14.66
N ARG A 357 28.33 -32.61 13.95
CA ARG A 357 28.41 -32.59 12.47
C ARG A 357 28.55 -34.04 11.92
N THR A 358 28.44 -34.39 10.63
CA THR A 358 28.35 -33.61 9.37
C THR A 358 27.54 -34.37 8.29
N THR A 359 27.40 -33.74 7.13
CA THR A 359 26.74 -34.14 5.87
C THR A 359 27.46 -35.20 5.01
N LEU A 360 26.71 -35.69 4.00
CA LEU A 360 27.09 -36.07 2.62
C LEU A 360 27.20 -37.56 2.17
N ASP A 361 26.34 -37.85 1.18
CA ASP A 361 26.52 -38.65 -0.05
C ASP A 361 26.27 -40.18 -0.11
N ALA A 362 26.01 -40.63 -1.35
CA ALA A 362 25.75 -41.98 -1.88
C ALA A 362 24.43 -42.70 -1.50
N GLY A 363 23.75 -43.22 -2.54
CA GLY A 363 22.78 -44.32 -2.46
C GLY A 363 23.33 -45.57 -3.19
N PRO A 364 22.51 -46.57 -3.59
CA PRO A 364 21.05 -46.69 -3.47
C PRO A 364 20.61 -48.07 -2.85
N SER A 365 19.33 -48.45 -3.07
CA SER A 365 18.83 -49.85 -3.19
C SER A 365 17.93 -50.44 -2.08
N ARG A 366 16.64 -50.62 -2.45
CA ARG A 366 15.77 -51.81 -2.27
C ARG A 366 15.42 -52.38 -0.86
N ARG A 367 14.10 -52.64 -0.73
CA ARG A 367 13.41 -53.62 0.15
C ARG A 367 13.41 -53.33 1.67
N ALA A 368 12.50 -53.88 2.48
CA ALA A 368 11.07 -54.22 2.36
C ALA A 368 10.60 -54.88 3.67
N ALA A 369 9.35 -54.63 4.11
CA ALA A 369 8.59 -55.49 5.04
C ALA A 369 9.16 -55.62 6.49
N THR A 370 8.47 -56.09 7.56
CA THR A 370 7.03 -56.31 7.91
C THR A 370 6.90 -56.54 9.44
N ARG A 371 5.67 -56.70 9.96
CA ARG A 371 5.27 -57.13 11.32
C ARG A 371 5.39 -56.05 12.42
N SER A 372 4.40 -55.73 13.27
CA SER A 372 3.09 -56.34 13.66
C SER A 372 3.12 -57.51 14.66
N THR A 373 1.97 -57.71 15.35
CA THR A 373 1.69 -58.51 16.59
C THR A 373 2.12 -57.84 17.90
N ALA A 374 1.37 -57.87 19.01
CA ALA A 374 0.01 -58.36 19.37
C ALA A 374 -0.62 -57.37 20.41
N ALA A 375 -1.94 -57.17 20.62
CA ALA A 375 -3.15 -58.02 20.67
C ALA A 375 -3.27 -58.87 21.97
N ALA A 376 -4.46 -59.06 22.61
CA ALA A 376 -5.80 -58.48 22.39
C ALA A 376 -6.35 -57.76 23.66
N VAL A 377 -7.53 -57.93 24.28
CA VAL A 377 -8.63 -58.94 24.28
C VAL A 377 -10.03 -58.29 24.51
N GLU A 378 -11.11 -59.08 24.50
CA GLU A 378 -12.54 -58.70 24.52
C GLU A 378 -13.22 -58.87 25.92
N ALA A 379 -14.51 -58.59 26.20
CA ALA A 379 -15.73 -58.21 25.44
C ALA A 379 -16.57 -57.18 26.29
N ALA A 380 -17.89 -56.90 26.22
CA ALA A 380 -19.12 -57.36 25.51
C ALA A 380 -20.14 -56.17 25.50
N SER A 381 -21.28 -56.07 24.79
CA SER A 381 -22.21 -56.98 24.05
C SER A 381 -23.30 -57.64 24.91
N PRO A 382 -24.58 -57.80 24.47
CA PRO A 382 -25.15 -57.90 23.10
C PRO A 382 -25.73 -56.56 22.52
N ALA A 383 -26.06 -56.33 21.23
CA ALA A 383 -26.84 -57.07 20.17
C ALA A 383 -28.38 -56.96 20.34
N SER A 384 -29.26 -56.84 19.32
CA SER A 384 -29.19 -56.81 17.83
C SER A 384 -30.48 -56.23 17.18
N SER A 385 -30.55 -56.11 15.82
CA SER A 385 -31.79 -56.09 14.97
C SER A 385 -32.81 -54.94 15.17
N ASP A 386 -33.87 -54.71 14.36
CA ASP A 386 -34.11 -54.73 12.89
C ASP A 386 -35.41 -53.88 12.64
N SER A 387 -36.10 -54.02 11.51
CA SER A 387 -37.01 -53.03 10.89
C SER A 387 -38.54 -53.35 10.97
N GLY A 388 -39.37 -52.32 10.67
CA GLY A 388 -40.84 -52.33 10.62
C GLY A 388 -41.46 -51.35 11.64
N SER A 389 -42.64 -50.74 11.48
CA SER A 389 -43.61 -50.54 10.40
C SER A 389 -44.83 -49.84 11.04
N GLU A 390 -45.38 -48.81 10.39
CA GLU A 390 -46.82 -48.45 10.23
C GLU A 390 -47.84 -48.88 11.30
N ASP A 391 -48.72 -48.05 11.90
CA ASP A 391 -48.80 -46.58 12.18
C ASP A 391 -49.68 -46.46 13.49
N ASP A 392 -50.70 -45.64 13.81
CA ASP A 392 -51.48 -44.49 13.27
C ASP A 392 -52.26 -43.82 14.47
N TYR A 393 -53.12 -42.81 14.22
CA TYR A 393 -54.39 -42.42 14.90
C TYR A 393 -54.59 -42.69 16.42
N VAL A 394 -55.06 -41.76 17.29
CA VAL A 394 -55.94 -40.57 17.09
C VAL A 394 -55.67 -39.47 18.17
N ASP A 395 -56.19 -38.25 17.93
CA ASP A 395 -56.45 -37.19 18.93
C ASP A 395 -57.77 -37.46 19.70
N PRO A 396 -58.03 -36.87 20.90
CA PRO A 396 -58.92 -35.69 20.90
C PRO A 396 -58.71 -34.61 22.01
N ALA A 397 -58.70 -33.35 21.58
CA ALA A 397 -59.29 -32.16 22.26
C ALA A 397 -58.59 -31.60 23.54
N ALA A 398 -58.82 -30.35 23.98
CA ALA A 398 -59.78 -29.32 23.55
C ALA A 398 -59.22 -27.87 23.67
N THR A 399 -59.51 -27.05 22.64
CA THR A 399 -60.34 -25.82 22.68
C THR A 399 -60.45 -25.05 24.03
N THR A 400 -60.10 -23.75 24.06
CA THR A 400 -61.05 -22.62 24.02
C THR A 400 -60.36 -21.23 23.87
N ALA A 401 -61.14 -20.21 23.48
CA ALA A 401 -60.81 -18.78 23.40
C ALA A 401 -62.08 -17.98 23.84
N PRO A 402 -62.35 -16.69 23.50
CA PRO A 402 -61.53 -15.51 23.14
C PRO A 402 -61.95 -14.27 24.01
N LEU A 403 -62.09 -13.06 23.40
CA LEU A 403 -62.65 -11.77 23.90
C LEU A 403 -61.65 -10.83 24.64
N SER A 404 -61.72 -9.48 24.54
CA SER A 404 -62.45 -8.58 23.61
C SER A 404 -61.81 -7.16 23.57
N SER A 405 -62.23 -6.32 22.60
CA SER A 405 -61.83 -4.90 22.39
C SER A 405 -62.62 -3.91 23.29
N PRO A 406 -62.34 -2.56 23.42
CA PRO A 406 -62.28 -1.62 22.28
C PRO A 406 -61.48 -0.28 22.39
N ARG A 407 -61.37 0.40 21.23
CA ARG A 407 -61.18 1.86 20.97
C ARG A 407 -59.90 2.59 21.41
N CYS A 408 -59.49 3.72 20.81
CA CYS A 408 -59.53 4.27 19.42
C CYS A 408 -58.98 5.71 19.44
N LYS A 409 -58.15 6.12 18.46
CA LYS A 409 -57.99 7.54 18.09
C LYS A 409 -57.53 7.75 16.63
N SER A 410 -56.90 8.87 16.31
CA SER A 410 -56.91 9.55 15.00
C SER A 410 -55.68 10.48 14.83
N ARG A 411 -55.33 11.05 13.66
CA ARG A 411 -55.99 11.11 12.33
C ARG A 411 -54.97 11.40 11.21
N SER A 412 -55.37 11.19 9.95
CA SER A 412 -54.67 11.58 8.71
C SER A 412 -55.60 12.39 7.77
N PRO A 413 -55.12 12.86 6.61
CA PRO A 413 -55.92 13.03 5.39
C PRO A 413 -56.04 11.71 4.59
N THR A 414 -56.85 11.69 3.52
CA THR A 414 -56.97 10.57 2.55
C THR A 414 -57.36 11.05 1.14
N LYS A 415 -57.13 10.22 0.11
CA LYS A 415 -57.79 10.28 -1.22
C LYS A 415 -57.81 8.89 -1.89
N SER A 416 -58.36 8.76 -3.09
CA SER A 416 -58.91 7.50 -3.62
C SER A 416 -58.38 7.06 -5.00
N ALA A 417 -58.15 5.75 -5.18
CA ALA A 417 -59.04 4.74 -5.80
C ALA A 417 -60.12 5.21 -6.85
N PRO A 418 -60.79 4.33 -7.66
CA PRO A 418 -60.94 2.86 -7.51
C PRO A 418 -60.91 2.05 -8.89
N PRO A 419 -61.59 0.90 -9.18
CA PRO A 419 -60.88 -0.31 -9.66
C PRO A 419 -61.55 -1.28 -10.71
N SER A 420 -60.86 -2.39 -11.04
CA SER A 420 -61.35 -3.72 -11.52
C SER A 420 -60.16 -4.72 -11.49
N LYS A 421 -60.20 -6.07 -11.65
CA LYS A 421 -61.15 -7.23 -11.68
C LYS A 421 -60.28 -8.50 -11.33
N GLY A 422 -60.65 -9.79 -11.29
CA GLY A 422 -61.81 -10.61 -11.69
C GLY A 422 -61.53 -11.45 -12.97
N THR A 423 -61.49 -12.80 -13.03
CA THR A 423 -61.76 -13.90 -12.05
C THR A 423 -61.09 -15.24 -12.45
N ALA A 424 -61.02 -16.20 -11.49
CA ALA A 424 -60.99 -17.68 -11.64
C ALA A 424 -59.65 -18.46 -11.78
N SER A 425 -59.64 -19.63 -11.10
CA SER A 425 -58.65 -20.74 -11.13
C SER A 425 -59.39 -22.05 -11.54
N PRO A 426 -58.72 -23.20 -11.76
CA PRO A 426 -58.40 -24.12 -10.64
C PRO A 426 -57.11 -24.96 -10.85
N SER A 427 -56.95 -26.04 -10.07
CA SER A 427 -55.70 -26.81 -9.88
C SER A 427 -55.83 -28.32 -10.15
N LYS A 428 -54.70 -28.98 -10.48
CA LYS A 428 -54.14 -30.21 -9.86
C LYS A 428 -53.03 -30.85 -10.72
N GLY A 429 -52.24 -31.74 -10.11
CA GLY A 429 -51.16 -32.52 -10.75
C GLY A 429 -51.28 -34.03 -10.50
N LYS A 430 -50.14 -34.73 -10.44
CA LYS A 430 -49.91 -36.20 -10.63
C LYS A 430 -49.68 -36.56 -12.11
N SER A 431 -48.90 -37.59 -12.49
CA SER A 431 -48.03 -38.50 -11.70
C SER A 431 -46.89 -39.08 -12.58
N ARG A 432 -45.89 -39.69 -11.94
CA ARG A 432 -44.75 -40.39 -12.58
C ARG A 432 -45.06 -41.89 -12.75
N ALA A 433 -44.65 -42.47 -13.88
CA ALA A 433 -44.57 -43.92 -14.10
C ALA A 433 -43.25 -44.25 -14.82
N ALA A 434 -42.87 -45.53 -14.85
CA ALA A 434 -41.59 -45.98 -15.44
C ALA A 434 -41.77 -47.31 -16.18
N SER A 435 -40.86 -47.60 -17.11
CA SER A 435 -40.69 -48.91 -17.74
C SER A 435 -39.20 -49.15 -18.04
N THR A 436 -38.83 -50.43 -18.18
CA THR A 436 -37.45 -50.90 -18.27
C THR A 436 -37.21 -51.69 -19.56
N ALA A 437 -36.03 -51.53 -20.16
CA ALA A 437 -35.45 -52.48 -21.13
C ALA A 437 -33.92 -52.32 -21.12
N SER A 438 -33.20 -53.38 -21.43
CA SER A 438 -31.74 -53.45 -21.35
C SER A 438 -31.11 -53.87 -22.69
N THR A 439 -29.86 -53.47 -22.92
CA THR A 439 -28.92 -54.17 -23.83
C THR A 439 -27.48 -53.76 -23.52
N ALA A 440 -26.50 -54.53 -23.98
CA ALA A 440 -25.14 -54.56 -23.42
C ALA A 440 -24.08 -53.75 -24.20
N SER A 441 -22.97 -53.48 -23.52
CA SER A 441 -21.73 -52.90 -24.07
C SER A 441 -21.06 -53.79 -25.13
N PRO A 442 -20.11 -53.25 -25.90
CA PRO A 442 -18.73 -53.59 -25.55
C PRO A 442 -17.78 -52.38 -25.46
N SER A 443 -16.70 -52.53 -24.71
CA SER A 443 -15.66 -51.51 -24.52
C SER A 443 -14.53 -51.61 -25.55
N LYS A 444 -14.01 -50.47 -26.00
CA LYS A 444 -12.64 -50.34 -26.50
C LYS A 444 -12.04 -49.03 -25.99
N GLY A 445 -11.07 -49.14 -25.09
CA GLY A 445 -10.34 -47.99 -24.57
C GLY A 445 -9.23 -47.52 -25.52
N LYS A 446 -9.09 -46.21 -25.67
CA LYS A 446 -7.78 -45.58 -25.86
C LYS A 446 -7.63 -44.50 -24.79
N ALA A 447 -6.74 -44.74 -23.83
CA ALA A 447 -6.36 -43.73 -22.86
C ALA A 447 -5.55 -42.64 -23.58
N LYS A 448 -6.20 -41.56 -24.03
CA LYS A 448 -5.50 -40.33 -24.37
C LYS A 448 -5.01 -39.74 -23.06
N ALA A 449 -3.69 -39.69 -22.86
CA ALA A 449 -3.11 -39.16 -21.63
C ALA A 449 -3.55 -37.70 -21.45
N THR A 450 -4.37 -37.44 -20.43
CA THR A 450 -4.74 -36.08 -20.05
C THR A 450 -3.46 -35.38 -19.54
N PRO A 451 -3.04 -34.24 -20.11
CA PRO A 451 -2.02 -33.44 -19.47
C PRO A 451 -2.52 -33.06 -18.07
N THR A 452 -1.63 -33.09 -17.07
CA THR A 452 -1.94 -32.64 -15.72
C THR A 452 -2.43 -31.19 -15.79
N ALA A 453 -3.67 -30.95 -15.35
CA ALA A 453 -4.28 -29.63 -15.39
C ALA A 453 -3.36 -28.59 -14.73
N SER A 454 -3.06 -27.53 -15.44
CA SER A 454 -2.13 -26.49 -14.97
C SER A 454 -2.73 -25.76 -13.76
N PRO A 455 -1.91 -25.36 -12.76
CA PRO A 455 -2.35 -24.42 -11.72
C PRO A 455 -2.73 -23.04 -12.28
N PHE A 456 -2.50 -22.80 -13.59
CA PHE A 456 -2.90 -21.61 -14.32
C PHE A 456 -3.99 -21.88 -15.39
N ASP A 457 -4.56 -23.10 -15.49
CA ASP A 457 -5.63 -23.37 -16.44
C ASP A 457 -6.92 -22.62 -16.06
N ILE A 458 -7.32 -21.68 -16.92
CA ILE A 458 -8.51 -20.86 -16.73
C ILE A 458 -9.59 -21.35 -17.69
N SER A 459 -10.71 -21.82 -17.13
CA SER A 459 -11.86 -22.29 -17.90
C SER A 459 -12.43 -21.20 -18.83
N PRO A 460 -12.96 -21.57 -20.01
CA PRO A 460 -13.59 -20.63 -20.94
C PRO A 460 -14.68 -19.80 -20.27
N ARG A 461 -14.78 -18.53 -20.66
CA ARG A 461 -15.77 -17.61 -20.10
C ARG A 461 -17.17 -17.96 -20.62
N LYS A 462 -18.18 -17.96 -19.75
CA LYS A 462 -19.59 -18.05 -20.21
C LYS A 462 -19.85 -16.91 -21.19
N LYS A 463 -20.56 -17.19 -22.29
CA LYS A 463 -20.87 -16.21 -23.36
C LYS A 463 -21.36 -14.89 -22.74
N ALA A 464 -20.74 -13.79 -23.14
CA ALA A 464 -21.14 -12.46 -22.73
C ALA A 464 -22.53 -12.11 -23.30
N LYS A 465 -23.16 -11.06 -22.77
CA LYS A 465 -24.24 -10.38 -23.49
C LYS A 465 -23.60 -9.59 -24.64
N PRO A 466 -24.23 -9.53 -25.83
CA PRO A 466 -23.70 -8.75 -26.95
C PRO A 466 -23.54 -7.29 -26.53
N ILE A 467 -22.45 -6.65 -26.99
CA ILE A 467 -22.17 -5.26 -26.65
C ILE A 467 -23.00 -4.32 -27.53
N LYS A 468 -23.66 -3.34 -26.90
CA LYS A 468 -24.28 -2.23 -27.62
C LYS A 468 -23.17 -1.42 -28.30
N ILE A 469 -23.12 -1.50 -29.64
CA ILE A 469 -22.11 -0.79 -30.43
C ILE A 469 -22.40 0.71 -30.38
N ASP A 470 -23.55 1.15 -30.89
CA ASP A 470 -23.95 2.56 -30.94
C ASP A 470 -25.20 2.87 -30.08
N LEU A 471 -25.44 4.16 -29.86
CA LEU A 471 -26.68 4.71 -29.29
C LEU A 471 -27.73 4.90 -30.40
N SER A 472 -29.03 4.87 -30.07
CA SER A 472 -30.06 5.32 -31.01
C SER A 472 -30.09 6.84 -31.10
N ASP A 473 -30.65 7.40 -32.18
CA ASP A 473 -30.73 8.86 -32.40
C ASP A 473 -31.41 9.62 -31.25
N SER A 474 -32.30 8.96 -30.52
CA SER A 474 -32.99 9.44 -29.31
C SER A 474 -32.15 9.45 -28.02
N GLU A 475 -31.01 8.75 -28.02
CA GLU A 475 -30.04 8.65 -26.91
C GLU A 475 -28.71 9.37 -27.24
N ALA A 476 -28.47 9.71 -28.50
CA ALA A 476 -27.24 10.33 -28.99
C ALA A 476 -26.96 11.64 -28.25
N HIS A 477 -25.70 11.88 -27.91
CA HIS A 477 -25.29 13.08 -27.19
C HIS A 477 -24.88 14.20 -28.15
N PRO A 478 -25.24 15.47 -27.88
CA PRO A 478 -24.79 16.59 -28.69
C PRO A 478 -23.27 16.77 -28.60
N ALA A 479 -22.67 17.22 -29.70
CA ALA A 479 -21.25 17.51 -29.76
C ALA A 479 -20.85 18.64 -28.76
N PRO A 480 -19.70 18.54 -28.07
CA PRO A 480 -19.27 19.58 -27.13
C PRO A 480 -18.94 20.91 -27.82
N PRO A 481 -19.17 22.07 -27.18
CA PRO A 481 -18.72 23.35 -27.72
C PRO A 481 -17.20 23.36 -27.97
N ARG A 482 -16.77 23.90 -29.12
CA ARG A 482 -15.34 24.06 -29.51
C ARG A 482 -14.53 22.75 -29.47
N TRP A 483 -15.17 21.60 -29.72
CA TRP A 483 -14.49 20.30 -29.70
C TRP A 483 -13.44 20.18 -30.82
N GLN A 484 -13.70 20.75 -32.01
CA GLN A 484 -12.77 20.74 -33.15
C GLN A 484 -11.47 21.48 -32.82
N GLU A 485 -11.57 22.70 -32.28
CA GLU A 485 -10.42 23.50 -31.84
C GLU A 485 -9.64 22.79 -30.73
N THR A 486 -10.36 22.15 -29.80
CA THR A 486 -9.77 21.33 -28.74
C THR A 486 -8.99 20.14 -29.32
N TYR A 487 -9.55 19.46 -30.32
CA TYR A 487 -8.89 18.35 -31.02
C TYR A 487 -7.66 18.84 -31.80
N ALA A 488 -7.79 19.92 -32.57
CA ALA A 488 -6.70 20.50 -33.36
C ALA A 488 -5.51 20.92 -32.49
N LEU A 489 -5.76 21.59 -31.36
CA LEU A 489 -4.70 21.94 -30.40
C LEU A 489 -4.06 20.71 -29.74
N LEU A 490 -4.80 19.61 -29.54
CA LEU A 490 -4.23 18.35 -29.06
C LEU A 490 -3.35 17.68 -30.11
N ALA A 491 -3.78 17.66 -31.38
CA ALA A 491 -3.03 17.11 -32.51
C ALA A 491 -1.74 17.92 -32.79
N LYS A 492 -1.85 19.24 -32.95
CA LYS A 492 -0.72 20.17 -33.13
C LYS A 492 0.24 20.18 -31.94
N GLN A 493 -0.21 19.85 -30.73
CA GLN A 493 0.70 19.60 -29.60
C GLN A 493 1.30 18.19 -29.60
N ARG A 494 0.61 17.17 -30.11
CA ARG A 494 1.07 15.77 -30.11
C ARG A 494 2.07 15.44 -31.20
N SER A 495 2.04 16.13 -32.34
CA SER A 495 3.09 16.01 -33.38
C SER A 495 4.48 16.37 -32.83
N ARG A 496 4.56 17.32 -31.89
CA ARG A 496 5.81 17.76 -31.24
C ARG A 496 6.24 16.91 -30.04
N ILE A 497 5.53 15.82 -29.71
CA ILE A 497 5.75 15.00 -28.51
C ILE A 497 5.75 13.51 -28.87
N VAL A 498 6.92 12.87 -28.78
CA VAL A 498 7.03 11.41 -28.80
C VAL A 498 6.62 10.85 -27.44
N ALA A 499 5.54 10.04 -27.41
CA ALA A 499 5.06 9.37 -26.20
C ALA A 499 5.39 7.85 -26.23
N PRO A 500 5.39 7.17 -25.07
CA PRO A 500 5.56 5.71 -25.01
C PRO A 500 4.62 4.92 -25.93
N VAL A 501 3.36 5.37 -26.11
CA VAL A 501 2.40 4.71 -27.02
C VAL A 501 2.81 4.80 -28.50
N ASP A 502 3.65 5.75 -28.89
CA ASP A 502 4.10 5.93 -30.27
C ASP A 502 5.29 5.04 -30.65
N THR A 503 6.02 4.54 -29.63
CA THR A 503 7.26 3.77 -29.80
C THR A 503 7.16 2.33 -29.27
N MET A 504 6.28 2.09 -28.30
CA MET A 504 6.09 0.83 -27.57
C MET A 504 4.59 0.46 -27.47
N GLY A 505 3.74 1.09 -28.27
CA GLY A 505 2.30 0.82 -28.33
C GLY A 505 1.99 -0.62 -28.76
N CYS A 506 0.79 -1.11 -28.42
CA CYS A 506 0.45 -2.53 -28.66
C CYS A 506 0.40 -2.91 -30.15
N GLU A 507 0.16 -1.94 -31.03
CA GLU A 507 0.18 -2.10 -32.49
C GLU A 507 1.62 -2.08 -33.04
N GLU A 508 2.53 -1.39 -32.36
CA GLU A 508 3.94 -1.23 -32.77
C GLU A 508 4.76 -2.50 -32.49
N ASN A 509 4.41 -3.25 -31.42
CA ASN A 509 4.99 -4.57 -31.11
C ASN A 509 4.72 -5.63 -32.21
N GLY A 510 3.87 -5.31 -33.19
CA GLY A 510 3.62 -6.10 -34.40
C GLY A 510 4.40 -5.66 -35.64
N ARG A 511 5.29 -4.66 -35.58
CA ARG A 511 6.16 -4.28 -36.71
C ARG A 511 7.42 -5.11 -36.80
N GLU A 512 7.95 -5.26 -38.01
CA GLU A 512 9.18 -6.03 -38.29
C GLU A 512 10.41 -5.41 -37.60
N ASP A 513 10.54 -4.08 -37.60
CA ASP A 513 11.67 -3.35 -36.98
C ASP A 513 11.74 -3.45 -35.45
N ARG A 514 10.68 -3.97 -34.81
CA ARG A 514 10.56 -4.12 -33.35
C ARG A 514 10.45 -5.57 -32.88
N ARG A 515 10.37 -6.53 -33.80
CA ARG A 515 10.26 -7.96 -33.47
C ARG A 515 11.61 -8.53 -33.05
N ALA A 516 11.60 -9.41 -32.06
CA ALA A 516 12.78 -10.22 -31.75
C ALA A 516 12.94 -11.43 -32.68
N ASP A 517 11.88 -11.89 -33.36
CA ASP A 517 11.86 -13.17 -34.10
C ASP A 517 12.26 -13.05 -35.58
N THR A 518 13.18 -12.14 -35.90
CA THR A 518 13.66 -11.85 -37.27
C THR A 518 14.58 -12.92 -37.88
N TRP A 519 15.08 -13.86 -37.08
CA TRP A 519 15.88 -15.01 -37.54
C TRP A 519 15.06 -16.17 -38.13
N ARG A 520 13.73 -16.03 -38.22
CA ARG A 520 12.86 -17.11 -38.70
C ARG A 520 12.91 -17.24 -40.22
N GLU A 521 12.73 -18.46 -40.70
CA GLU A 521 12.52 -18.73 -42.13
C GLU A 521 11.27 -18.00 -42.65
N ARG A 522 11.28 -17.65 -43.93
CA ARG A 522 10.19 -16.88 -44.56
C ARG A 522 8.89 -17.70 -44.58
N GLU A 523 7.89 -17.21 -43.86
CA GLU A 523 6.55 -17.80 -43.79
C GLU A 523 5.72 -17.49 -45.05
N SER A 524 4.50 -18.04 -45.12
CA SER A 524 3.50 -17.53 -46.06
C SER A 524 3.00 -16.15 -45.63
N ASP A 525 2.59 -15.32 -46.57
CA ASP A 525 2.04 -13.98 -46.29
C ASP A 525 0.79 -14.06 -45.37
N GLU A 526 0.01 -15.14 -45.47
CA GLU A 526 -1.10 -15.40 -44.55
C GLU A 526 -0.64 -15.68 -43.12
N ASP A 527 0.38 -16.52 -42.94
CA ASP A 527 0.85 -16.95 -41.63
C ASP A 527 1.62 -15.84 -40.91
N GLU A 528 2.33 -14.99 -41.66
CA GLU A 528 2.81 -13.73 -41.10
C GLU A 528 1.64 -12.85 -40.64
N ALA A 529 0.58 -12.71 -41.44
CA ALA A 529 -0.57 -11.89 -41.05
C ALA A 529 -1.28 -12.43 -39.80
N LYS A 530 -1.42 -13.76 -39.67
CA LYS A 530 -1.91 -14.46 -38.46
C LYS A 530 -0.99 -14.17 -37.27
N ARG A 531 0.33 -14.30 -37.43
CA ARG A 531 1.35 -13.98 -36.40
C ARG A 531 1.30 -12.51 -35.97
N LYS A 532 1.10 -11.56 -36.90
CA LYS A 532 0.97 -10.14 -36.60
C LYS A 532 -0.29 -9.85 -35.79
N ARG A 533 -1.45 -10.42 -36.18
CA ARG A 533 -2.70 -10.33 -35.40
C ARG A 533 -2.53 -10.91 -33.99
N LEU A 534 -1.90 -12.08 -33.87
CA LEU A 534 -1.59 -12.71 -32.59
C LEU A 534 -0.68 -11.84 -31.72
N ALA A 535 0.40 -11.27 -32.27
CA ALA A 535 1.32 -10.41 -31.52
C ALA A 535 0.62 -9.18 -30.95
N THR A 536 -0.24 -8.51 -31.73
CA THR A 536 -1.05 -7.37 -31.25
C THR A 536 -2.05 -7.81 -30.17
N LEU A 537 -2.73 -8.95 -30.34
CA LEU A 537 -3.66 -9.50 -29.33
C LEU A 537 -2.94 -9.81 -28.01
N VAL A 538 -1.79 -10.50 -28.07
CA VAL A 538 -0.95 -10.82 -26.91
C VAL A 538 -0.50 -9.54 -26.22
N SER A 539 -0.04 -8.53 -26.98
CA SER A 539 0.33 -7.22 -26.44
C SER A 539 -0.85 -6.52 -25.75
N LEU A 540 -2.04 -6.54 -26.35
CA LEU A 540 -3.25 -5.96 -25.76
C LEU A 540 -3.64 -6.66 -24.45
N MET A 541 -3.61 -8.00 -24.40
CA MET A 541 -3.87 -8.78 -23.18
C MET A 541 -2.85 -8.44 -22.08
N LEU A 542 -1.55 -8.35 -22.44
CA LEU A 542 -0.48 -7.97 -21.51
C LEU A 542 -0.56 -6.50 -21.06
N SER A 543 -1.06 -5.57 -21.87
CA SER A 543 -1.16 -4.13 -21.55
C SER A 543 -2.02 -3.80 -20.33
N SER A 544 -2.98 -4.67 -19.99
CA SER A 544 -3.91 -4.41 -18.87
C SER A 544 -3.17 -4.12 -17.56
N GLN A 545 -3.36 -2.91 -17.02
CA GLN A 545 -2.71 -2.43 -15.80
C GLN A 545 -1.17 -2.53 -15.83
N THR A 546 -0.56 -2.36 -17.01
CA THR A 546 0.89 -2.39 -17.25
C THR A 546 1.29 -1.17 -18.08
N LYS A 547 2.53 -0.69 -17.96
CA LYS A 547 3.04 0.44 -18.77
C LYS A 547 3.58 -0.07 -20.11
N ASP A 548 3.36 0.67 -21.18
CA ASP A 548 3.71 0.30 -22.56
C ASP A 548 5.14 -0.25 -22.71
N PRO A 549 6.22 0.37 -22.15
CA PRO A 549 7.58 -0.17 -22.29
C PRO A 549 7.76 -1.54 -21.62
N VAL A 550 7.04 -1.82 -20.53
CA VAL A 550 7.07 -3.12 -19.84
C VAL A 550 6.28 -4.18 -20.61
N THR A 551 5.21 -3.77 -21.30
CA THR A 551 4.45 -4.63 -22.22
C THR A 551 5.27 -4.95 -23.46
N ALA A 552 5.94 -3.98 -24.07
CA ALA A 552 6.85 -4.19 -25.19
C ALA A 552 8.03 -5.10 -24.82
N GLU A 553 8.70 -4.86 -23.68
CA GLU A 553 9.77 -5.74 -23.18
C GLU A 553 9.29 -7.19 -22.98
N ALA A 554 8.07 -7.37 -22.48
CA ALA A 554 7.47 -8.70 -22.28
C ALA A 554 7.12 -9.41 -23.60
N VAL A 555 6.59 -8.70 -24.60
CA VAL A 555 6.32 -9.25 -25.94
C VAL A 555 7.62 -9.59 -26.66
N TYR A 556 8.64 -8.71 -26.59
CA TYR A 556 9.97 -8.96 -27.12
C TYR A 556 10.63 -10.19 -26.46
N ASN A 557 10.52 -10.33 -25.13
CA ASN A 557 11.01 -11.51 -24.42
C ASN A 557 10.27 -12.81 -24.82
N LEU A 558 8.96 -12.77 -25.06
CA LEU A 558 8.23 -13.92 -25.60
C LEU A 558 8.71 -14.28 -27.02
N GLN A 559 8.77 -13.32 -27.93
CA GLN A 559 9.30 -13.51 -29.30
C GLN A 559 10.74 -14.07 -29.28
N ARG A 560 11.57 -13.62 -28.34
CA ARG A 560 12.98 -14.02 -28.23
C ARG A 560 13.21 -15.41 -27.61
N THR A 561 12.33 -15.83 -26.69
CA THR A 561 12.57 -17.00 -25.83
C THR A 561 11.72 -18.22 -26.23
N LEU A 562 10.62 -18.02 -26.94
CA LEU A 562 9.77 -19.11 -27.43
C LEU A 562 10.38 -19.77 -28.68
N PRO A 563 10.39 -21.11 -28.77
CA PRO A 563 10.93 -21.81 -29.93
C PRO A 563 10.05 -21.52 -31.15
N GLY A 564 10.64 -20.92 -32.19
CA GLY A 564 9.89 -20.45 -33.36
C GLY A 564 9.13 -19.13 -33.15
N GLY A 565 9.49 -18.32 -32.15
CA GLY A 565 8.92 -16.99 -31.96
C GLY A 565 7.52 -16.99 -31.33
N LEU A 566 6.78 -15.90 -31.50
CA LEU A 566 5.45 -15.72 -30.90
C LEU A 566 4.35 -16.29 -31.82
N THR A 567 4.24 -17.64 -31.86
CA THR A 567 3.16 -18.36 -32.56
C THR A 567 2.23 -19.08 -31.59
N LEU A 568 1.05 -19.52 -32.06
CA LEU A 568 0.15 -20.38 -31.28
C LEU A 568 0.83 -21.68 -30.84
N SER A 569 1.49 -22.37 -31.78
CA SER A 569 2.23 -23.61 -31.52
C SER A 569 3.30 -23.42 -30.44
N SER A 570 4.04 -22.31 -30.49
CA SER A 570 5.10 -21.98 -29.52
C SER A 570 4.53 -21.66 -28.14
N LEU A 571 3.41 -20.93 -28.06
CA LEU A 571 2.69 -20.64 -26.80
C LEU A 571 2.08 -21.89 -26.16
N LEU A 572 1.63 -22.86 -26.97
CA LEU A 572 1.06 -24.12 -26.49
C LEU A 572 2.14 -25.10 -26.04
N ALA A 573 3.29 -25.14 -26.71
CA ALA A 573 4.40 -26.05 -26.41
C ALA A 573 5.28 -25.60 -25.22
N ALA A 574 5.39 -24.29 -24.96
CA ALA A 574 6.21 -23.77 -23.88
C ALA A 574 5.67 -24.12 -22.48
N SER A 575 6.52 -24.18 -21.46
CA SER A 575 6.08 -24.40 -20.07
C SER A 575 5.44 -23.14 -19.49
N ASP A 576 4.65 -23.29 -18.41
CA ASP A 576 4.02 -22.16 -17.73
C ASP A 576 5.08 -21.25 -17.11
N GLU A 577 6.18 -21.83 -16.63
CA GLU A 577 7.36 -21.16 -16.09
C GLU A 577 8.09 -20.37 -17.18
N THR A 578 8.24 -20.91 -18.39
CA THR A 578 8.87 -20.21 -19.52
C THR A 578 8.11 -18.94 -19.88
N ILE A 579 6.79 -19.05 -20.12
CA ILE A 579 5.93 -17.90 -20.43
C ILE A 579 5.96 -16.91 -19.26
N SER A 580 5.77 -17.41 -18.03
CA SER A 580 5.78 -16.60 -16.81
C SER A 580 7.08 -15.82 -16.62
N GLY A 581 8.23 -16.42 -16.91
CA GLY A 581 9.54 -15.74 -16.87
C GLY A 581 9.63 -14.60 -17.86
N CYS A 582 9.19 -14.82 -19.11
CA CYS A 582 9.16 -13.78 -20.14
C CYS A 582 8.27 -12.58 -19.76
N ILE A 583 7.16 -12.83 -19.07
CA ILE A 583 6.17 -11.80 -18.69
C ILE A 583 6.25 -11.39 -17.21
N ALA A 584 7.28 -11.78 -16.45
CA ALA A 584 7.34 -11.62 -14.99
C ALA A 584 7.24 -10.17 -14.47
N LYS A 585 7.58 -9.19 -15.31
CA LYS A 585 7.45 -7.75 -15.02
C LYS A 585 6.02 -7.20 -15.22
N VAL A 586 5.15 -7.95 -15.91
CA VAL A 586 3.79 -7.51 -16.29
C VAL A 586 2.83 -7.60 -15.10
N GLY A 587 1.94 -6.60 -14.96
CA GLY A 587 0.92 -6.59 -13.92
C GLY A 587 0.01 -7.82 -14.00
N PHE A 588 -0.14 -8.56 -12.89
CA PHE A 588 -0.90 -9.82 -12.80
C PHE A 588 -0.39 -10.97 -13.68
N TRP A 589 0.92 -11.03 -14.01
CA TRP A 589 1.51 -12.01 -14.92
C TRP A 589 1.06 -13.46 -14.72
N ARG A 590 1.01 -13.98 -13.47
CA ARG A 590 0.56 -15.35 -13.17
C ARG A 590 -0.80 -15.71 -13.79
N ARG A 591 -1.75 -14.77 -13.78
CA ARG A 591 -3.07 -14.97 -14.40
C ARG A 591 -3.02 -14.79 -15.93
N LYS A 592 -2.13 -13.92 -16.41
CA LYS A 592 -1.89 -13.70 -17.84
C LYS A 592 -1.23 -14.90 -18.52
N THR A 593 -0.34 -15.64 -17.85
CA THR A 593 0.18 -16.94 -18.33
C THR A 593 -0.98 -17.88 -18.69
N GLY A 594 -1.92 -18.05 -17.77
CA GLY A 594 -3.15 -18.83 -17.98
C GLY A 594 -4.05 -18.29 -19.09
N TYR A 595 -4.26 -16.97 -19.13
CA TYR A 595 -5.02 -16.32 -20.21
C TYR A 595 -4.40 -16.54 -21.60
N LEU A 596 -3.08 -16.37 -21.75
CA LEU A 596 -2.38 -16.56 -23.02
C LEU A 596 -2.50 -18.01 -23.51
N LYS A 597 -2.33 -19.00 -22.63
CA LYS A 597 -2.49 -20.41 -23.01
C LYS A 597 -3.92 -20.81 -23.30
N SER A 598 -4.90 -20.44 -22.46
CA SER A 598 -6.30 -20.75 -22.73
C SER A 598 -6.80 -20.04 -24.00
N ALA A 599 -6.36 -18.81 -24.27
CA ALA A 599 -6.63 -18.14 -25.54
C ALA A 599 -5.97 -18.86 -26.72
N ALA A 600 -4.68 -19.23 -26.63
CA ALA A 600 -4.00 -19.95 -27.70
C ALA A 600 -4.65 -21.31 -28.05
N ARG A 601 -5.19 -22.02 -27.05
CA ARG A 601 -6.00 -23.24 -27.28
C ARG A 601 -7.28 -22.91 -28.05
N ILE A 602 -8.09 -21.98 -27.54
CA ILE A 602 -9.37 -21.58 -28.17
C ILE A 602 -9.15 -21.07 -29.61
N LEU A 603 -8.10 -20.29 -29.86
CA LEU A 603 -7.74 -19.82 -31.21
C LEU A 603 -7.40 -20.99 -32.16
N THR A 604 -6.75 -22.04 -31.65
CA THR A 604 -6.41 -23.25 -32.42
C THR A 604 -7.62 -24.17 -32.63
N ASP A 605 -8.41 -24.39 -31.59
CA ASP A 605 -9.51 -25.37 -31.55
C ASP A 605 -10.81 -24.83 -32.19
N ASP A 606 -11.21 -23.59 -31.89
CA ASP A 606 -12.50 -23.00 -32.29
C ASP A 606 -12.39 -22.01 -33.47
N PHE A 607 -11.22 -21.41 -33.72
CA PHE A 607 -11.02 -20.31 -34.69
C PHE A 607 -9.97 -20.59 -35.77
N GLY A 608 -9.61 -21.85 -36.00
CA GLY A 608 -8.77 -22.26 -37.15
C GLY A 608 -7.32 -21.76 -37.13
N GLY A 609 -6.83 -21.29 -35.98
CA GLY A 609 -5.46 -20.80 -35.80
C GLY A 609 -5.28 -19.29 -36.00
N ASP A 610 -6.34 -18.50 -36.09
CA ASP A 610 -6.28 -17.04 -36.29
C ASP A 610 -7.12 -16.27 -35.26
N VAL A 611 -6.83 -14.97 -35.11
CA VAL A 611 -7.55 -14.05 -34.23
C VAL A 611 -8.88 -13.63 -34.90
N PRO A 612 -10.04 -13.79 -34.22
CA PRO A 612 -11.34 -13.42 -34.78
C PRO A 612 -11.46 -11.95 -35.20
N THR A 613 -12.16 -11.73 -36.31
CA THR A 613 -12.54 -10.42 -36.86
C THR A 613 -13.91 -9.92 -36.39
N ASP A 614 -14.55 -10.65 -35.46
CA ASP A 614 -15.81 -10.26 -34.81
C ASP A 614 -15.60 -9.92 -33.31
N ILE A 615 -16.36 -8.94 -32.82
CA ILE A 615 -16.26 -8.42 -31.46
C ILE A 615 -16.80 -9.38 -30.41
N ASP A 616 -17.93 -10.04 -30.65
CA ASP A 616 -18.51 -10.98 -29.69
C ASP A 616 -17.69 -12.28 -29.61
N GLN A 617 -17.09 -12.71 -30.72
CA GLN A 617 -16.08 -13.78 -30.75
C GLN A 617 -14.82 -13.40 -29.94
N LEU A 618 -14.23 -12.23 -30.15
CA LEU A 618 -13.08 -11.76 -29.35
C LEU A 618 -13.39 -11.70 -27.84
N LEU A 619 -14.62 -11.37 -27.46
CA LEU A 619 -15.07 -11.33 -26.06
C LEU A 619 -15.25 -12.71 -25.40
N THR A 620 -15.19 -13.82 -26.18
CA THR A 620 -15.10 -15.17 -25.61
C THR A 620 -13.72 -15.48 -25.04
N LEU A 621 -12.67 -14.84 -25.57
CA LEU A 621 -11.28 -15.14 -25.25
C LEU A 621 -10.95 -14.74 -23.80
N PRO A 622 -10.35 -15.64 -23.00
CA PRO A 622 -10.15 -15.40 -21.57
C PRO A 622 -9.07 -14.33 -21.36
N GLY A 623 -9.45 -13.24 -20.69
CA GLY A 623 -8.59 -12.08 -20.44
C GLY A 623 -8.79 -10.92 -21.42
N VAL A 624 -9.50 -11.14 -22.53
CA VAL A 624 -9.93 -10.07 -23.45
C VAL A 624 -11.15 -9.34 -22.86
N GLY A 625 -11.23 -8.03 -23.09
CA GLY A 625 -12.35 -7.18 -22.70
C GLY A 625 -12.63 -6.10 -23.76
N PRO A 626 -13.70 -5.30 -23.60
CA PRO A 626 -14.21 -4.42 -24.67
C PRO A 626 -13.15 -3.55 -25.34
N LYS A 627 -12.37 -2.77 -24.56
CA LYS A 627 -11.21 -1.98 -25.07
C LYS A 627 -10.32 -2.81 -26.00
N MET A 628 -9.93 -4.01 -25.55
CA MET A 628 -8.99 -4.85 -26.28
C MET A 628 -9.60 -5.40 -27.57
N ALA A 629 -10.90 -5.74 -27.57
CA ALA A 629 -11.57 -6.18 -28.78
C ALA A 629 -11.65 -5.05 -29.82
N PHE A 630 -12.09 -3.84 -29.42
CA PHE A 630 -12.11 -2.68 -30.32
C PHE A 630 -10.71 -2.32 -30.87
N LEU A 631 -9.66 -2.35 -30.03
CA LEU A 631 -8.29 -2.06 -30.50
C LEU A 631 -7.71 -3.18 -31.38
N ALA A 632 -8.01 -4.45 -31.09
CA ALA A 632 -7.60 -5.56 -31.94
C ALA A 632 -8.21 -5.43 -33.34
N LEU A 633 -9.51 -5.16 -33.42
CA LEU A 633 -10.22 -4.92 -34.68
C LEU A 633 -9.71 -3.68 -35.41
N SER A 634 -9.48 -2.57 -34.69
CA SER A 634 -8.84 -1.36 -35.23
C SER A 634 -7.50 -1.66 -35.89
N SER A 635 -6.64 -2.46 -35.24
CA SER A 635 -5.33 -2.85 -35.78
C SER A 635 -5.38 -3.75 -37.02
N MET A 636 -6.56 -4.32 -37.33
CA MET A 636 -6.86 -5.07 -38.56
C MET A 636 -7.54 -4.20 -39.64
N GLY A 637 -7.72 -2.90 -39.39
CA GLY A 637 -8.47 -1.98 -40.25
C GLY A 637 -9.99 -1.99 -40.03
N ILE A 638 -10.50 -2.76 -39.07
CA ILE A 638 -11.93 -2.99 -38.83
C ILE A 638 -12.45 -1.98 -37.78
N GLN A 639 -12.85 -0.79 -38.23
CA GLN A 639 -13.32 0.30 -37.37
C GLN A 639 -14.80 0.15 -36.98
N ILE A 640 -15.08 -0.69 -35.97
CA ILE A 640 -16.43 -0.91 -35.41
C ILE A 640 -16.74 0.03 -34.23
N GLY A 641 -15.73 0.62 -33.57
CA GLY A 641 -15.95 1.56 -32.46
C GLY A 641 -14.68 1.92 -31.69
N ILE A 642 -14.81 2.89 -30.77
CA ILE A 642 -13.66 3.51 -30.11
C ILE A 642 -13.15 2.66 -28.94
N GLY A 643 -11.90 2.21 -29.00
CA GLY A 643 -11.23 1.50 -27.89
C GLY A 643 -10.91 2.40 -26.70
N VAL A 644 -11.90 2.73 -25.85
CA VAL A 644 -11.72 3.65 -24.71
C VAL A 644 -10.93 3.03 -23.56
N ASP A 645 -10.06 3.83 -22.95
CA ASP A 645 -9.26 3.42 -21.79
C ASP A 645 -9.15 4.49 -20.69
N THR A 646 -8.30 4.24 -19.68
CA THR A 646 -8.10 5.13 -18.52
C THR A 646 -7.39 6.46 -18.83
N HIS A 647 -6.84 6.63 -20.04
CA HIS A 647 -6.34 7.89 -20.55
C HIS A 647 -7.47 8.61 -21.28
N VAL A 648 -8.10 7.96 -22.27
CA VAL A 648 -9.24 8.52 -23.02
C VAL A 648 -10.34 8.98 -22.04
N HIS A 649 -10.88 8.08 -21.22
CA HIS A 649 -11.95 8.37 -20.25
C HIS A 649 -11.58 9.46 -19.23
N ARG A 650 -10.30 9.57 -18.84
CA ARG A 650 -9.82 10.62 -17.93
C ARG A 650 -9.74 11.98 -18.62
N LEU A 651 -9.22 12.03 -19.84
CA LEU A 651 -8.99 13.27 -20.57
C LEU A 651 -10.31 13.84 -21.09
N THR A 652 -11.19 13.04 -21.67
CA THR A 652 -12.47 13.52 -22.20
C THR A 652 -13.41 14.05 -21.10
N ASN A 653 -13.40 13.43 -19.90
CA ASN A 653 -14.06 14.01 -18.72
C ASN A 653 -13.38 15.31 -18.22
N ARG A 654 -12.04 15.41 -18.29
CA ARG A 654 -11.30 16.65 -17.90
C ARG A 654 -11.52 17.81 -18.86
N LEU A 655 -11.61 17.53 -20.15
CA LEU A 655 -11.94 18.49 -21.22
C LEU A 655 -13.41 18.92 -21.19
N GLY A 656 -14.25 18.28 -20.36
CA GLY A 656 -15.67 18.59 -20.25
C GLY A 656 -16.53 18.07 -21.40
N TRP A 657 -15.96 17.29 -22.32
CA TRP A 657 -16.66 16.72 -23.48
C TRP A 657 -17.85 15.83 -23.07
N HIS A 658 -17.78 15.22 -21.90
CA HIS A 658 -18.91 14.52 -21.28
C HIS A 658 -18.73 14.42 -19.76
N LYS A 659 -19.78 13.96 -19.06
CA LYS A 659 -19.71 13.55 -17.64
C LYS A 659 -20.14 12.09 -17.54
N THR A 660 -19.18 11.18 -17.43
CA THR A 660 -19.40 9.72 -17.46
C THR A 660 -18.61 9.02 -16.36
N SER A 661 -19.16 7.92 -15.82
CA SER A 661 -18.58 7.18 -14.70
C SER A 661 -17.89 5.87 -15.11
N THR A 662 -18.03 5.44 -16.37
CA THR A 662 -17.39 4.23 -16.89
C THR A 662 -16.80 4.44 -18.30
N PRO A 663 -15.76 3.67 -18.68
CA PRO A 663 -15.21 3.70 -20.05
C PRO A 663 -16.23 3.38 -21.15
N GLU A 664 -17.18 2.47 -20.91
CA GLU A 664 -18.24 2.16 -21.91
C GLU A 664 -19.22 3.32 -22.10
N GLN A 665 -19.53 4.08 -21.04
CA GLN A 665 -20.31 5.32 -21.17
C GLN A 665 -19.54 6.38 -21.98
N THR A 666 -18.23 6.52 -21.76
CA THR A 666 -17.37 7.36 -22.61
C THR A 666 -17.41 6.88 -24.07
N ARG A 667 -17.30 5.58 -24.33
CA ARG A 667 -17.28 5.03 -25.69
C ARG A 667 -18.56 5.36 -26.45
N LEU A 668 -19.71 5.03 -25.87
CA LEU A 668 -21.02 5.31 -26.46
C LEU A 668 -21.25 6.82 -26.67
N ASN A 669 -20.81 7.66 -25.72
CA ASN A 669 -20.90 9.10 -25.86
C ASN A 669 -20.01 9.63 -27.01
N LEU A 670 -18.72 9.27 -27.04
CA LEU A 670 -17.80 9.71 -28.08
C LEU A 670 -18.25 9.27 -29.49
N GLN A 671 -18.67 8.01 -29.65
CA GLN A 671 -19.17 7.50 -30.92
C GLN A 671 -20.42 8.25 -31.43
N SER A 672 -21.23 8.83 -30.53
CA SER A 672 -22.48 9.51 -30.91
C SER A 672 -22.31 10.92 -31.50
N TRP A 673 -21.10 11.51 -31.45
CA TRP A 673 -20.84 12.84 -32.03
C TRP A 673 -19.47 13.01 -32.71
N LEU A 674 -18.47 12.18 -32.40
CA LEU A 674 -17.15 12.26 -33.03
C LEU A 674 -17.22 11.68 -34.46
N PRO A 675 -16.74 12.37 -35.51
CA PRO A 675 -16.67 11.83 -36.87
C PRO A 675 -15.87 10.52 -36.94
N LYS A 676 -16.32 9.57 -37.77
CA LYS A 676 -15.81 8.19 -37.83
C LYS A 676 -14.34 8.12 -38.25
N GLU A 677 -13.90 9.11 -39.00
CA GLU A 677 -12.55 9.33 -39.50
C GLU A 677 -11.55 9.53 -38.34
N LEU A 678 -12.02 10.06 -37.21
CA LEU A 678 -11.21 10.30 -36.01
C LEU A 678 -11.27 9.14 -34.99
N HIS A 679 -12.15 8.14 -35.18
CA HIS A 679 -12.28 6.99 -34.27
C HIS A 679 -10.98 6.16 -34.13
N PRO A 680 -10.19 5.86 -35.18
CA PRO A 680 -8.87 5.24 -35.00
C PRO A 680 -7.87 6.17 -34.30
N LYS A 681 -7.84 7.46 -34.67
CA LYS A 681 -6.83 8.43 -34.20
C LYS A 681 -6.96 8.79 -32.72
N ILE A 682 -8.20 8.95 -32.24
CA ILE A 682 -8.49 9.55 -30.93
C ILE A 682 -7.87 8.79 -29.74
N ASN A 683 -7.71 7.45 -29.83
CA ASN A 683 -7.04 6.69 -28.79
C ASN A 683 -5.56 7.08 -28.66
N LYS A 684 -4.77 6.89 -29.73
CA LYS A 684 -3.31 7.13 -29.70
C LYS A 684 -2.97 8.59 -29.40
N LEU A 685 -3.80 9.52 -29.89
CA LEU A 685 -3.73 10.94 -29.57
C LEU A 685 -3.81 11.18 -28.05
N LEU A 686 -4.93 10.78 -27.42
CA LEU A 686 -5.21 11.03 -26.01
C LEU A 686 -4.39 10.17 -25.05
N VAL A 687 -4.03 8.93 -25.42
CA VAL A 687 -3.16 8.07 -24.60
C VAL A 687 -1.81 8.75 -24.42
N GLY A 688 -1.14 9.14 -25.52
CA GLY A 688 0.17 9.80 -25.47
C GLY A 688 0.12 11.17 -24.79
N PHE A 689 -0.90 11.98 -25.09
CA PHE A 689 -1.10 13.26 -24.39
C PHE A 689 -1.32 13.07 -22.88
N GLY A 690 -2.03 12.00 -22.48
CA GLY A 690 -2.23 11.61 -21.10
C GLY A 690 -1.04 10.89 -20.44
N GLN A 691 -0.04 10.46 -21.21
CA GLN A 691 1.22 9.91 -20.70
C GLN A 691 2.23 11.03 -20.37
N VAL A 692 2.27 12.09 -21.18
CA VAL A 692 3.31 13.15 -21.09
C VAL A 692 2.79 14.45 -20.47
N ILE A 693 1.63 14.96 -20.91
CA ILE A 693 1.13 16.30 -20.53
C ILE A 693 0.01 16.19 -19.49
N CYS A 694 -1.13 15.56 -19.83
CA CYS A 694 -2.30 15.46 -18.95
C CYS A 694 -2.23 14.24 -18.02
N VAL A 695 -1.12 14.12 -17.30
CA VAL A 695 -0.86 13.03 -16.35
C VAL A 695 -1.91 12.97 -15.21
N PRO A 696 -2.13 11.80 -14.57
CA PRO A 696 -3.17 11.64 -13.55
C PRO A 696 -3.03 12.59 -12.35
N VAL A 697 -1.81 12.73 -11.81
CA VAL A 697 -1.49 13.61 -10.67
C VAL A 697 -0.52 14.69 -11.15
N GLY A 698 -0.77 15.95 -10.80
CA GLY A 698 0.08 17.08 -11.20
C GLY A 698 0.19 17.31 -12.71
N PRO A 699 -0.93 17.46 -13.46
CA PRO A 699 -0.89 17.67 -14.91
C PRO A 699 -0.01 18.86 -15.33
N ARG A 700 0.62 18.75 -16.50
CA ARG A 700 1.47 19.78 -17.11
C ARG A 700 0.67 20.91 -17.73
N CYS A 701 -0.19 21.56 -16.95
CA CYS A 701 -0.94 22.74 -17.37
C CYS A 701 -0.01 23.91 -17.75
N ASP A 702 1.22 23.95 -17.20
CA ASP A 702 2.34 24.78 -17.64
C ASP A 702 2.70 24.63 -19.14
N LEU A 703 2.49 23.43 -19.71
CA LEU A 703 2.81 23.11 -21.10
C LEU A 703 1.57 22.89 -21.98
N CYS A 704 0.36 22.78 -21.41
CA CYS A 704 -0.85 22.38 -22.11
C CYS A 704 -1.44 23.52 -22.97
N ASN A 705 -1.41 23.40 -24.30
CA ASN A 705 -1.91 24.44 -25.22
C ASN A 705 -3.43 24.66 -25.06
N VAL A 706 -4.20 23.58 -24.93
CA VAL A 706 -5.65 23.62 -24.62
C VAL A 706 -5.93 24.32 -23.28
N GLY A 707 -5.00 24.24 -22.32
CA GLY A 707 -5.09 24.94 -21.05
C GLY A 707 -4.82 26.44 -21.18
N LYS A 708 -3.79 26.82 -21.95
CA LYS A 708 -3.42 28.21 -22.23
C LYS A 708 -4.51 28.94 -23.04
N ALA A 709 -5.12 28.27 -24.01
CA ALA A 709 -6.24 28.79 -24.79
C ALA A 709 -7.59 28.84 -24.03
N GLY A 710 -7.61 28.58 -22.72
CA GLY A 710 -8.82 28.64 -21.88
C GLY A 710 -9.87 27.53 -22.12
N LEU A 711 -9.65 26.64 -23.10
CA LEU A 711 -10.64 25.63 -23.52
C LEU A 711 -10.81 24.46 -22.52
N CYS A 712 -9.87 24.27 -21.59
CA CYS A 712 -9.91 23.16 -20.64
C CYS A 712 -10.56 23.56 -19.30
N PRO A 713 -11.79 23.11 -18.98
CA PRO A 713 -12.46 23.43 -17.71
C PRO A 713 -11.78 22.77 -16.48
N SER A 714 -10.84 21.85 -16.70
CA SER A 714 -9.99 21.26 -15.65
C SER A 714 -8.59 21.89 -15.56
N TYR A 715 -8.37 23.07 -16.16
CA TYR A 715 -7.09 23.79 -16.04
C TYR A 715 -6.73 24.06 -14.57
N ARG A 716 -5.43 24.05 -14.27
CA ARG A 716 -4.88 24.38 -12.96
C ARG A 716 -3.61 25.21 -13.16
N PRO A 717 -3.47 26.38 -12.52
CA PRO A 717 -2.20 27.09 -12.52
C PRO A 717 -1.11 26.21 -11.88
N VAL A 718 0.12 26.34 -12.39
CA VAL A 718 1.30 25.61 -11.90
C VAL A 718 2.32 26.64 -11.49
N ASP A 719 2.73 26.62 -10.22
CA ASP A 719 3.76 27.52 -9.73
C ASP A 719 5.15 27.14 -10.26
N ALA A 720 6.03 28.13 -10.43
CA ALA A 720 7.36 27.94 -11.01
C ALA A 720 8.23 26.94 -10.21
N LYS A 721 8.04 26.85 -8.89
CA LYS A 721 8.79 25.95 -8.00
C LYS A 721 8.34 24.49 -8.17
N SER A 722 7.07 24.25 -8.47
CA SER A 722 6.54 22.97 -8.92
C SER A 722 6.92 22.65 -10.36
N ALA A 723 7.00 23.65 -11.25
CA ALA A 723 7.43 23.45 -12.64
C ALA A 723 8.88 22.93 -12.70
N LEU A 724 9.80 23.58 -11.99
CA LEU A 724 11.22 23.19 -11.91
C LEU A 724 11.47 21.81 -11.27
N LYS A 725 10.52 21.28 -10.49
CA LYS A 725 10.59 19.95 -9.86
C LYS A 725 10.04 18.82 -10.74
N ARG A 726 9.44 19.12 -11.89
CA ARG A 726 8.87 18.12 -12.79
C ARG A 726 9.92 17.70 -13.83
N VAL A 727 9.91 16.41 -14.19
CA VAL A 727 10.76 15.87 -15.27
C VAL A 727 10.59 16.73 -16.52
N LYS A 728 11.70 17.10 -17.17
CA LYS A 728 11.69 17.88 -18.42
C LYS A 728 10.96 17.08 -19.50
N VAL A 729 10.11 17.76 -20.26
CA VAL A 729 9.50 17.21 -21.47
C VAL A 729 10.22 17.88 -22.62
N ASP A 730 10.99 17.10 -23.35
CA ASP A 730 11.64 17.58 -24.57
C ASP A 730 10.61 17.59 -25.70
N LEU A 731 10.45 18.75 -26.32
CA LEU A 731 9.56 18.96 -27.46
C LEU A 731 10.42 18.93 -28.72
N LEU A 732 9.89 18.33 -29.79
CA LEU A 732 10.53 18.43 -31.10
C LEU A 732 10.47 19.89 -31.61
N ALA A 733 11.52 20.28 -32.33
CA ALA A 733 11.52 21.50 -33.12
C ALA A 733 10.34 21.48 -34.12
N SER A 734 9.82 22.65 -34.46
CA SER A 734 8.83 22.81 -35.52
C SER A 734 9.56 23.14 -36.82
N ASP A 735 9.18 22.49 -37.91
CA ASP A 735 9.71 22.78 -39.25
C ASP A 735 9.45 24.24 -39.65
N ASP A 736 8.40 24.87 -39.07
CA ASP A 736 8.05 26.29 -39.21
C ASP A 736 9.13 27.28 -38.71
N GLU A 737 10.12 26.84 -37.91
CA GLU A 737 11.17 27.71 -37.34
C GLU A 737 12.45 27.74 -38.22
N SER A 738 12.31 27.38 -39.50
CA SER A 738 13.40 27.24 -40.49
C SER A 738 13.67 28.51 -41.31
N THR A 739 13.68 29.69 -40.69
CA THR A 739 14.19 30.93 -41.31
C THR A 739 15.29 31.59 -40.49
N GLN A 740 16.37 32.01 -41.16
CA GLN A 740 17.62 32.56 -40.60
C GLN A 740 18.60 31.56 -39.94
N ARG A 741 19.11 30.63 -40.75
CA ARG A 741 20.55 30.31 -40.80
C ARG A 741 20.97 30.10 -42.26
N GLY A 742 22.22 30.44 -42.57
CA GLY A 742 22.71 30.54 -43.94
C GLY A 742 23.03 29.21 -44.60
N GLU A 743 23.28 29.26 -45.91
CA GLU A 743 23.72 28.16 -46.76
C GLU A 743 25.04 27.55 -46.22
N GLY A 744 25.16 26.22 -46.22
CA GLY A 744 26.37 25.54 -45.75
C GLY A 744 26.23 24.03 -45.54
N ASP A 745 26.64 23.28 -46.58
CA ASP A 745 27.09 21.88 -46.61
C ASP A 745 26.18 20.74 -46.11
N ASP A 746 25.84 19.86 -47.07
CA ASP A 746 25.13 18.61 -46.87
C ASP A 746 25.95 17.58 -46.06
N ASN A 747 25.40 17.04 -44.97
CA ASN A 747 25.83 15.72 -44.48
C ASN A 747 24.73 14.96 -43.72
N TRP A 748 24.10 13.99 -44.38
CA TRP A 748 23.24 13.00 -43.74
C TRP A 748 24.10 11.88 -43.12
N ALA A 749 24.32 11.95 -41.80
CA ALA A 749 25.02 10.89 -41.07
C ALA A 749 24.41 10.67 -39.67
N LEU A 750 23.72 9.53 -39.50
CA LEU A 750 23.35 8.99 -38.18
C LEU A 750 24.58 8.31 -37.54
N PRO A 751 25.07 8.75 -36.37
CA PRO A 751 26.01 7.97 -35.57
C PRO A 751 25.23 6.93 -34.76
N ALA A 752 25.38 5.66 -35.11
CA ALA A 752 24.83 4.57 -34.31
C ALA A 752 25.73 4.27 -33.10
N SER A 753 25.09 3.87 -31.99
CA SER A 753 25.69 3.31 -30.76
C SER A 753 26.57 4.24 -29.90
N LEU A 754 26.37 4.12 -28.58
CA LEU A 754 27.34 4.15 -27.47
C LEU A 754 26.50 4.25 -26.18
N ALA A 755 26.14 3.12 -25.56
CA ALA A 755 26.96 2.37 -24.60
C ALA A 755 26.97 3.00 -23.21
N VAL A 756 26.33 2.32 -22.24
CA VAL A 756 26.42 2.67 -20.83
C VAL A 756 27.82 2.34 -20.33
N LYS A 757 28.55 3.36 -19.93
CA LYS A 757 29.62 3.29 -18.93
C LYS A 757 29.38 4.40 -17.91
N GLY A 758 29.58 4.07 -16.63
CA GLY A 758 29.82 5.07 -15.59
C GLY A 758 31.21 4.83 -15.02
N GLU A 759 31.85 5.90 -14.56
CA GLU A 759 32.98 5.90 -13.64
C GLU A 759 33.08 7.32 -13.05
N ASP A 760 33.50 7.42 -11.79
CA ASP A 760 33.42 8.64 -11.00
C ASP A 760 34.60 9.59 -11.26
N VAL A 761 34.34 10.90 -11.32
CA VAL A 761 35.36 11.95 -11.15
C VAL A 761 34.78 13.08 -10.32
N GLU A 762 35.34 13.27 -9.12
CA GLU A 762 35.13 14.49 -8.33
C GLU A 762 35.95 15.64 -8.94
N THR A 763 35.43 16.87 -8.93
CA THR A 763 36.27 18.08 -8.99
C THR A 763 35.52 19.27 -8.42
N GLU A 764 36.11 19.91 -7.41
CA GLU A 764 35.63 21.19 -6.89
C GLU A 764 36.05 22.35 -7.82
N ALA A 765 35.22 23.39 -7.89
CA ALA A 765 35.61 24.67 -8.47
C ALA A 765 34.82 25.81 -7.81
N GLU A 766 35.37 26.42 -6.75
CA GLU A 766 34.92 27.75 -6.33
C GLU A 766 35.29 28.80 -7.38
N ALA A 767 34.35 29.70 -7.70
CA ALA A 767 34.64 30.92 -8.45
C ALA A 767 33.89 32.12 -7.85
N LYS A 768 34.53 32.83 -6.93
CA LYS A 768 34.07 34.14 -6.44
C LYS A 768 34.63 35.25 -7.35
N VAL A 769 33.76 36.09 -7.93
CA VAL A 769 34.17 37.38 -8.54
C VAL A 769 33.22 38.47 -8.03
N LYS A 770 33.74 39.70 -7.90
CA LYS A 770 33.24 40.77 -7.02
C LYS A 770 33.41 42.14 -7.68
N VAL A 771 32.35 42.95 -7.72
CA VAL A 771 32.29 44.39 -8.11
C VAL A 771 31.07 44.96 -7.35
N GLU A 772 31.11 45.81 -6.32
CA GLU A 772 31.69 47.16 -6.11
C GLU A 772 31.00 48.25 -6.98
N LEU A 773 30.04 49.07 -6.50
CA LEU A 773 30.12 50.17 -5.50
C LEU A 773 31.06 51.32 -5.96
N GLU A 774 30.74 52.63 -5.96
CA GLU A 774 29.57 53.39 -5.43
C GLU A 774 28.95 54.47 -6.39
N PRO A 775 28.84 55.81 -6.11
CA PRO A 775 27.52 56.46 -5.90
C PRO A 775 27.28 57.81 -6.65
N ASN A 776 26.10 58.44 -6.47
CA ASN A 776 25.94 59.89 -6.13
C ASN A 776 24.48 60.37 -6.00
N GLY A 777 24.25 61.44 -5.22
CA GLY A 777 22.99 62.23 -5.14
C GLY A 777 21.86 61.59 -4.31
N ALA A 778 21.53 61.93 -3.05
CA ALA A 778 21.49 63.19 -2.27
C ALA A 778 20.16 63.98 -2.39
N ASP A 779 19.77 64.64 -1.28
CA ASP A 779 18.69 65.64 -1.09
C ASP A 779 17.21 65.17 -1.12
N VAL A 780 16.26 65.70 -0.30
CA VAL A 780 16.37 66.47 0.97
C VAL A 780 15.06 66.41 1.80
N PHE A 781 15.18 66.22 3.13
CA PHE A 781 14.33 66.68 4.27
C PHE A 781 12.76 66.69 4.31
N HIS A 782 12.25 66.51 5.55
CA HIS A 782 10.88 66.77 6.08
C HIS A 782 9.70 65.87 5.59
N GLY A 783 8.69 65.53 6.42
CA GLY A 783 8.60 65.67 7.88
C GLY A 783 7.17 65.64 8.47
N ILE A 784 6.94 64.84 9.52
CA ILE A 784 5.85 64.91 10.53
C ILE A 784 4.40 64.68 10.02
N GLY A 785 3.68 63.73 10.64
CA GLY A 785 2.22 63.58 10.52
C GLY A 785 1.66 62.35 11.23
N THR A 786 0.72 62.51 12.16
CA THR A 786 0.22 61.42 13.04
C THR A 786 -1.22 61.00 12.78
N ALA A 787 -1.45 59.69 12.71
CA ALA A 787 -2.63 58.92 13.14
C ALA A 787 -4.07 59.45 12.89
N ALA A 788 -4.92 58.65 12.20
CA ALA A 788 -6.18 58.12 12.75
C ALA A 788 -6.99 57.20 11.79
N ALA A 789 -7.67 56.22 12.37
CA ALA A 789 -8.98 55.65 12.00
C ALA A 789 -9.38 55.39 10.51
N ALA A 790 -9.25 54.12 10.12
CA ALA A 790 -10.31 53.26 9.56
C ALA A 790 -11.44 53.85 8.68
N ALA A 791 -11.42 53.51 7.39
CA ALA A 791 -12.60 53.18 6.59
C ALA A 791 -12.26 52.01 5.65
N ALA A 792 -13.24 51.20 5.26
CA ALA A 792 -13.00 49.99 4.46
C ALA A 792 -13.39 50.18 2.99
N LEU A 793 -12.54 49.67 2.08
CA LEU A 793 -12.97 49.19 0.77
C LEU A 793 -12.16 47.95 0.40
N LYS A 794 -12.82 46.94 -0.16
CA LYS A 794 -12.16 45.75 -0.72
C LYS A 794 -11.90 46.00 -2.20
N THR A 795 -10.66 45.87 -2.64
CA THR A 795 -10.31 45.65 -4.05
C THR A 795 -9.95 44.18 -4.23
N GLU A 796 -10.66 43.50 -5.14
CA GLU A 796 -10.28 42.14 -5.55
C GLU A 796 -9.07 42.23 -6.51
N PRO A 797 -8.19 41.22 -6.55
CA PRO A 797 -7.09 41.19 -7.51
C PRO A 797 -7.65 41.01 -8.93
N GLU A 798 -7.26 41.91 -9.82
CA GLU A 798 -7.65 41.95 -11.23
C GLU A 798 -7.24 40.67 -11.96
N GLN A 799 -8.18 40.06 -12.71
CA GLN A 799 -7.88 38.87 -13.51
C GLN A 799 -7.29 39.28 -14.86
N PRO A 800 -6.20 38.64 -15.33
CA PRO A 800 -5.70 38.88 -16.67
C PRO A 800 -6.72 38.39 -17.71
N GLN A 801 -7.11 39.28 -18.63
CA GLN A 801 -7.88 38.93 -19.82
C GLN A 801 -7.10 37.90 -20.65
N PRO A 802 -7.73 36.84 -21.19
CA PRO A 802 -7.07 35.91 -22.09
C PRO A 802 -6.97 36.50 -23.50
N ASP A 803 -5.79 36.46 -24.10
CA ASP A 803 -5.60 36.82 -25.51
C ASP A 803 -6.44 35.91 -26.42
N GLU A 804 -7.11 36.51 -27.41
CA GLU A 804 -7.96 35.80 -28.37
C GLU A 804 -7.09 35.02 -29.37
N VAL A 805 -6.74 33.77 -29.02
CA VAL A 805 -5.99 32.85 -29.90
C VAL A 805 -6.83 32.50 -31.12
N LYS A 806 -6.60 33.22 -32.22
CA LYS A 806 -7.13 32.89 -33.55
C LYS A 806 -6.27 31.79 -34.15
N LEU A 807 -6.92 30.65 -34.41
CA LEU A 807 -6.39 29.59 -35.27
C LEU A 807 -6.99 29.81 -36.66
N GLU A 808 -6.16 29.95 -37.67
CA GLU A 808 -6.62 29.99 -39.06
C GLU A 808 -7.25 28.64 -39.46
N GLN A 809 -8.21 28.66 -40.38
CA GLN A 809 -8.97 27.44 -40.72
C GLN A 809 -8.05 26.33 -41.27
N ASP A 810 -7.06 26.69 -42.09
CA ASP A 810 -5.96 25.82 -42.55
C ASP A 810 -5.24 25.06 -41.41
N GLU A 811 -5.06 25.68 -40.24
CA GLU A 811 -4.39 25.02 -39.11
C GLU A 811 -5.28 23.96 -38.46
N VAL A 812 -6.59 24.19 -38.45
CA VAL A 812 -7.58 23.24 -37.95
C VAL A 812 -7.72 22.08 -38.93
N GLU A 813 -7.69 22.34 -40.23
CA GLU A 813 -7.82 21.31 -41.27
C GLU A 813 -6.59 20.39 -41.31
N ARG A 814 -5.36 20.92 -41.36
CA ARG A 814 -4.11 20.11 -41.24
C ARG A 814 -4.05 19.29 -39.95
N ALA A 815 -4.62 19.81 -38.86
CA ALA A 815 -4.69 19.11 -37.58
C ALA A 815 -5.81 18.04 -37.49
N LEU A 816 -6.69 17.94 -38.51
CA LEU A 816 -7.61 16.83 -38.73
C LEU A 816 -7.04 15.78 -39.70
N GLU A 817 -6.15 16.20 -40.62
CA GLU A 817 -5.38 15.30 -41.50
C GLU A 817 -4.38 14.43 -40.72
N TRP A 818 -3.77 14.95 -39.64
CA TRP A 818 -2.88 14.22 -38.71
C TRP A 818 -3.63 13.22 -37.81
#